data_AF-A0A7Y7NN96-F1
#
_entry.id   AF-A0A7Y7NN96-F1
#
_cell.length_a   1.000
_cell.length_b   1.000
_cell.length_c   1.000
_cell.angle_alpha   90.00
_cell.angle_beta   90.00
_cell.angle_gamma   90.00
#
_symmetry.space_group_name_H-M   'P 1'
#
loop_
_entity.id
_entity.type
_entity.pdbx_description
1 polymer ?
#
loop_
_entity_poly.entity_id
_entity_poly.type
_entity_poly.pdbx_seq_one_letter_code
_entity_poly.pdbx_strand_id
1 'polypeptide(L)'
;MKNHYEVGHFKYRLMMVLLSLFALIVTAGQSFAATTCSTCHGMPPLDSADGTRNPATGAFKGSHQTHVSPAGAVAECNKCHNSSGHTNSHAATDGYNISLASNIYSSPSTAKYSKGTSFPTSPTPILGTCRNVSCHFESPTPTWGKAPAAAPATDCNMCHATPRGNSGSHLKHEAMVVAGVAYNGINACSQCHPYYGFGSYSTTASESKFSHATSVGRHKIVTKSFLTYSGGSLTSVLPSQPNNYGSCRATQCHDTGRDNPRTAVWSTTKASCTACHALEPATFSHTKHLTGLTGSFKQNAVCGDCHKGYVKGSALSATPADHIDGNVDVYFATPGDLGYPVNKAKGTAVGSCSTSNCHSSGASVFKSATWGGISTGCDFCHPIANLSAGHIAHVGSFPAALKFYSYTANKSSGTSYTFGCGSCHPNSVSSHLDGIIEVDLVPAVAGGSLKAKNLSGATINGSKKCNNIYCHSNGYSANFKCITTLAWTDKFINYTAASKGSKDKCAWCHGNSPNSNATRIGSPAHTAHVVGIHFDDIFNGVSKKLPISGPASVNAAHGKDSRSTTINCNICHAATMTTSANDKNTNCVGCHVGSYAKNPVSLISDTSKHVNGTVDVAFAAQKISTKAQVVNSSFAAYTANSSGWTRRSNAMSFKTYTSSYDTTKNTLASAASPYTPAAGCLNIACHASISVKWTDTVSCSSCHTRLK
;
A
#
# COMPACT_ATOMS: atom_id res chain seq x y z
N MET A 1 132.63 78.44 6.44
CA MET A 1 132.21 77.68 5.24
C MET A 1 132.89 76.33 5.23
N LYS A 2 132.15 75.24 5.41
CA LYS A 2 132.32 73.96 4.68
C LYS A 2 131.28 72.95 5.18
N ASN A 3 130.45 72.52 4.25
CA ASN A 3 129.45 71.47 4.39
C ASN A 3 130.13 70.12 4.58
N HIS A 4 129.55 69.26 5.42
CA HIS A 4 129.65 67.81 5.25
C HIS A 4 128.24 67.22 5.25
N TYR A 5 127.83 66.74 4.07
CA TYR A 5 126.73 65.80 3.91
C TYR A 5 127.23 64.42 4.32
N GLU A 6 126.51 63.73 5.21
CA GLU A 6 126.70 62.29 5.41
C GLU A 6 125.44 61.48 5.07
N VAL A 7 125.72 60.39 4.37
CA VAL A 7 124.86 59.63 3.45
C VAL A 7 124.12 58.50 4.18
N GLY A 8 123.75 58.70 5.44
CA GLY A 8 123.27 57.63 6.34
C GLY A 8 121.76 57.37 6.33
N HIS A 9 120.92 58.37 5.99
CA HIS A 9 119.48 58.29 6.26
C HIS A 9 118.62 57.62 5.15
N PHE A 10 119.16 57.40 3.96
CA PHE A 10 118.38 56.83 2.85
C PHE A 10 118.15 55.31 2.98
N LYS A 11 119.15 54.57 3.48
CA LYS A 11 119.08 53.10 3.60
C LYS A 11 118.05 52.62 4.63
N TYR A 12 117.95 53.30 5.77
CA TYR A 12 117.00 52.92 6.82
C TYR A 12 115.53 53.20 6.44
N ARG A 13 115.26 54.27 5.69
CA ARG A 13 113.90 54.58 5.23
C ARG A 13 113.45 53.66 4.10
N LEU A 14 114.34 53.33 3.16
CA LEU A 14 114.02 52.37 2.09
C LEU A 14 113.79 50.96 2.66
N MET A 15 114.58 50.54 3.65
CA MET A 15 114.45 49.23 4.28
C MET A 15 113.18 49.13 5.14
N MET A 16 112.78 50.20 5.86
CA MET A 16 111.48 50.23 6.54
C MET A 16 110.30 50.22 5.57
N VAL A 17 110.36 50.95 4.45
CA VAL A 17 109.28 50.92 3.45
C VAL A 17 109.16 49.53 2.81
N LEU A 18 110.28 48.89 2.47
CA LEU A 18 110.28 47.53 1.91
C LEU A 18 109.81 46.47 2.91
N LEU A 19 110.20 46.57 4.20
CA LEU A 19 109.67 45.67 5.24
C LEU A 19 108.18 45.89 5.50
N SER A 20 107.71 47.14 5.45
CA SER A 20 106.30 47.47 5.61
C SER A 20 105.46 46.98 4.43
N LEU A 21 105.99 47.10 3.20
CA LEU A 21 105.34 46.61 1.98
C LEU A 21 105.32 45.07 1.97
N PHE A 22 106.39 44.42 2.41
CA PHE A 22 106.45 42.96 2.54
C PHE A 22 105.51 42.46 3.64
N ALA A 23 105.39 43.16 4.77
CA ALA A 23 104.41 42.85 5.82
C ALA A 23 102.96 43.04 5.36
N LEU A 24 102.68 44.05 4.52
CA LEU A 24 101.37 44.25 3.88
C LEU A 24 101.03 43.17 2.84
N ILE A 25 102.03 42.68 2.09
CA ILE A 25 101.83 41.61 1.10
C ILE A 25 101.67 40.24 1.78
N VAL A 26 102.36 40.00 2.91
CA VAL A 26 102.26 38.74 3.67
C VAL A 26 101.01 38.70 4.57
N THR A 27 100.46 39.84 5.00
CA THR A 27 99.17 39.89 5.73
C THR A 27 97.95 40.01 4.82
N ALA A 28 98.11 40.34 3.53
CA ALA A 28 97.06 40.25 2.51
C ALA A 28 96.86 38.81 1.98
N GLY A 29 97.11 37.81 2.83
CA GLY A 29 96.90 36.40 2.55
C GLY A 29 95.43 36.03 2.49
N GLN A 30 94.91 35.98 1.27
CA GLN A 30 93.79 35.16 0.78
C GLN A 30 92.37 35.56 1.21
N SER A 31 91.82 36.56 0.52
CA SER A 31 90.40 36.52 0.15
C SER A 31 90.19 35.40 -0.87
N PHE A 32 89.94 34.17 -0.39
CA PHE A 32 89.41 33.12 -1.26
C PHE A 32 88.05 33.60 -1.79
N ALA A 33 87.95 33.82 -3.09
CA ALA A 33 86.65 33.84 -3.75
C ALA A 33 86.06 32.44 -3.58
N ALA A 34 85.07 32.29 -2.70
CA ALA A 34 84.37 31.04 -2.48
C ALA A 34 83.77 30.55 -3.82
N THR A 35 84.25 29.41 -4.31
CA THR A 35 83.85 28.87 -5.62
C THR A 35 82.72 27.84 -5.53
N THR A 36 82.40 27.33 -4.33
CA THR A 36 81.31 26.36 -4.10
C THR A 36 80.45 26.76 -2.90
N CYS A 37 79.17 26.37 -2.91
CA CYS A 37 78.26 26.59 -1.78
C CYS A 37 78.80 25.99 -0.47
N SER A 38 79.44 24.82 -0.57
CA SER A 38 80.11 24.10 0.53
C SER A 38 81.24 24.88 1.20
N THR A 39 81.80 25.89 0.52
CA THR A 39 82.90 26.70 1.04
C THR A 39 82.45 27.63 2.18
N CYS A 40 81.17 28.01 2.21
CA CYS A 40 80.63 28.87 3.27
C CYS A 40 79.70 28.12 4.24
N HIS A 41 78.94 27.13 3.74
CA HIS A 41 77.95 26.35 4.48
C HIS A 41 77.81 24.96 3.87
N GLY A 42 77.45 23.92 4.64
CA GLY A 42 77.19 22.59 4.09
C GLY A 42 76.14 22.57 2.96
N MET A 43 76.17 21.55 2.11
CA MET A 43 75.14 21.32 1.08
C MET A 43 74.55 19.90 1.26
N PRO A 44 73.29 19.77 1.69
CA PRO A 44 72.37 20.84 2.10
C PRO A 44 72.87 21.62 3.34
N PRO A 45 72.42 22.86 3.55
CA PRO A 45 72.77 23.62 4.75
C PRO A 45 72.45 22.84 6.02
N LEU A 46 73.40 22.83 6.95
CA LEU A 46 73.22 22.21 8.27
C LEU A 46 72.48 23.19 9.19
N ASP A 47 71.50 22.68 9.93
CA ASP A 47 70.80 23.47 10.92
C ASP A 47 71.56 23.42 12.24
N SER A 48 71.71 24.58 12.88
CA SER A 48 72.37 24.67 14.18
C SER A 48 71.45 24.18 15.30
N ALA A 49 71.96 23.25 16.12
CA ALA A 49 71.23 22.69 17.25
C ALA A 49 70.95 23.73 18.36
N ASP A 50 71.84 24.70 18.56
CA ASP A 50 71.70 25.76 19.57
C ASP A 50 71.13 27.07 19.00
N GLY A 51 70.89 27.13 17.69
CA GLY A 51 70.36 28.30 17.00
C GLY A 51 71.38 29.43 16.77
N THR A 52 72.67 29.19 17.01
CA THR A 52 73.77 30.10 16.69
C THR A 52 74.55 29.64 15.46
N ARG A 53 75.33 30.53 14.82
CA ARG A 53 76.18 30.14 13.68
C ARG A 53 77.39 29.36 14.18
N ASN A 54 77.59 28.13 13.69
CA ASN A 54 78.77 27.31 13.95
C ASN A 54 79.82 27.54 12.84
N PRO A 55 80.95 28.23 13.11
CA PRO A 55 81.95 28.51 12.09
C PRO A 55 82.69 27.26 11.58
N ALA A 56 82.77 26.19 12.38
CA ALA A 56 83.51 24.98 12.04
C ALA A 56 82.77 24.08 11.04
N THR A 57 81.44 24.04 11.14
CA THR A 57 80.58 23.22 10.27
C THR A 57 79.82 24.04 9.23
N GLY A 58 79.81 25.36 9.37
CA GLY A 58 78.92 26.23 8.62
C GLY A 58 77.44 26.01 8.98
N ALA A 59 77.10 25.39 10.10
CA ALA A 59 75.70 25.28 10.52
C ALA A 59 75.16 26.64 10.98
N PHE A 60 73.88 26.92 10.72
CA PHE A 60 73.22 28.14 11.18
C PHE A 60 71.76 27.85 11.55
N LYS A 61 71.11 28.79 12.25
CA LYS A 61 69.71 28.63 12.65
C LYS A 61 68.82 28.45 11.42
N GLY A 62 68.12 27.34 11.32
CA GLY A 62 67.30 27.01 10.16
C GLY A 62 66.49 25.73 10.33
N SER A 63 65.79 25.36 9.27
CA SER A 63 65.02 24.12 9.19
C SER A 63 65.28 23.38 7.86
N HIS A 64 66.47 23.52 7.26
CA HIS A 64 66.80 22.85 6.00
C HIS A 64 66.75 21.32 6.15
N GLN A 65 67.31 20.77 7.22
CA GLN A 65 67.36 19.33 7.47
C GLN A 65 65.98 18.70 7.71
N THR A 66 64.94 19.52 7.95
CA THR A 66 63.55 19.06 8.03
C THR A 66 62.81 19.14 6.69
N HIS A 67 63.40 19.73 5.65
CA HIS A 67 62.77 19.96 4.33
C HIS A 67 63.52 19.30 3.17
N VAL A 68 64.80 18.99 3.32
CA VAL A 68 65.61 18.28 2.31
C VAL A 68 66.28 17.05 2.91
N SER A 69 66.52 16.04 2.09
CA SER A 69 67.19 14.81 2.52
C SER A 69 68.69 15.07 2.81
N PRO A 70 69.35 14.25 3.66
CA PRO A 70 70.78 14.41 3.97
C PRO A 70 71.73 14.36 2.75
N ALA A 71 71.27 13.81 1.61
CA ALA A 71 71.98 13.75 0.34
C ALA A 71 71.32 14.62 -0.76
N GLY A 72 70.56 15.64 -0.36
CA GLY A 72 69.62 16.38 -1.21
C GLY A 72 70.19 16.80 -2.56
N ALA A 73 69.58 16.29 -3.64
CA ALA A 73 69.91 16.67 -4.99
C ALA A 73 69.57 18.16 -5.24
N VAL A 74 70.26 18.81 -6.18
CA VAL A 74 70.00 20.22 -6.58
C VAL A 74 68.52 20.47 -6.90
N ALA A 75 67.83 19.47 -7.46
CA ALA A 75 66.39 19.52 -7.74
C ALA A 75 65.51 19.71 -6.49
N GLU A 76 65.95 19.31 -5.30
CA GLU A 76 65.23 19.54 -4.05
C GLU A 76 65.31 21.00 -3.60
N CYS A 77 66.49 21.62 -3.75
CA CYS A 77 66.68 23.04 -3.46
C CYS A 77 65.84 23.93 -4.38
N ASN A 78 65.68 23.52 -5.65
CA ASN A 78 64.88 24.23 -6.65
C ASN A 78 63.38 24.33 -6.30
N LYS A 79 62.90 23.52 -5.34
CA LYS A 79 61.52 23.61 -4.85
C LYS A 79 61.27 24.91 -4.10
N CYS A 80 62.29 25.45 -3.43
CA CYS A 80 62.22 26.64 -2.60
C CYS A 80 63.06 27.80 -3.13
N HIS A 81 64.13 27.50 -3.86
CA HIS A 81 65.09 28.48 -4.39
C HIS A 81 65.04 28.54 -5.91
N ASN A 82 65.19 29.74 -6.47
CA ASN A 82 65.35 29.88 -7.92
C ASN A 82 66.84 29.70 -8.27
N SER A 83 67.17 28.63 -9.00
CA SER A 83 68.54 28.34 -9.48
C SER A 83 68.78 28.77 -10.92
N SER A 84 67.79 29.34 -11.61
CA SER A 84 67.98 29.88 -12.95
C SER A 84 68.76 31.19 -12.85
N GLY A 85 70.04 31.15 -13.24
CA GLY A 85 70.90 32.34 -13.30
C GLY A 85 71.57 32.75 -11.98
N HIS A 86 71.56 31.90 -10.96
CA HIS A 86 72.27 32.17 -9.70
C HIS A 86 73.44 31.23 -9.52
N THR A 87 74.63 31.82 -9.46
CA THR A 87 75.88 31.11 -9.18
C THR A 87 76.10 31.04 -7.67
N ASN A 88 77.09 30.26 -7.25
CA ASN A 88 77.51 30.08 -5.85
C ASN A 88 78.00 31.39 -5.19
N SER A 89 77.94 32.50 -5.93
CA SER A 89 78.49 33.81 -5.64
C SER A 89 77.48 34.78 -5.05
N HIS A 90 76.37 34.33 -4.43
CA HIS A 90 75.39 35.25 -3.82
C HIS A 90 76.02 36.24 -2.81
N ALA A 91 77.13 35.86 -2.15
CA ALA A 91 77.92 36.74 -1.29
C ALA A 91 78.66 37.87 -2.05
N ALA A 92 79.05 37.63 -3.30
CA ALA A 92 79.88 38.52 -4.11
C ALA A 92 79.12 39.28 -5.20
N THR A 93 78.09 38.69 -5.82
CA THR A 93 77.35 39.26 -6.94
C THR A 93 75.96 39.78 -6.57
N ASP A 94 75.34 39.20 -5.53
CA ASP A 94 73.93 39.46 -5.20
C ASP A 94 73.73 40.05 -3.80
N GLY A 95 74.80 40.58 -3.18
CA GLY A 95 74.71 41.28 -1.90
C GLY A 95 74.20 40.42 -0.74
N TYR A 96 74.59 39.13 -0.71
CA TYR A 96 74.14 38.11 0.27
C TYR A 96 72.65 37.77 0.19
N ASN A 97 72.00 38.00 -0.96
CA ASN A 97 70.61 37.62 -1.19
C ASN A 97 70.48 36.20 -1.72
N ILE A 98 69.56 35.42 -1.15
CA ILE A 98 69.16 34.10 -1.64
C ILE A 98 67.84 34.26 -2.38
N SER A 99 67.77 33.80 -3.63
CA SER A 99 66.53 33.86 -4.40
C SER A 99 65.59 32.74 -4.01
N LEU A 100 64.36 33.13 -3.67
CA LEU A 100 63.27 32.20 -3.40
C LEU A 100 62.44 32.04 -4.66
N ALA A 101 62.03 30.80 -4.95
CA ALA A 101 61.09 30.54 -6.03
C ALA A 101 59.77 31.27 -5.76
N SER A 102 59.22 31.94 -6.78
CA SER A 102 57.92 32.61 -6.67
C SER A 102 56.76 31.61 -6.55
N ASN A 103 56.96 30.35 -6.94
CA ASN A 103 55.96 29.26 -6.98
C ASN A 103 56.43 28.02 -6.20
N ILE A 104 56.69 28.17 -4.89
CA ILE A 104 57.17 27.06 -4.05
C ILE A 104 56.19 25.88 -4.08
N TYR A 105 56.66 24.74 -4.61
CA TYR A 105 55.89 23.51 -4.85
C TYR A 105 54.62 23.72 -5.69
N SER A 106 54.70 24.48 -6.78
CA SER A 106 53.57 24.75 -7.69
C SER A 106 52.37 25.43 -7.01
N SER A 107 52.62 26.20 -5.94
CA SER A 107 51.61 27.05 -5.34
C SER A 107 51.05 28.03 -6.39
N PRO A 108 49.72 28.10 -6.60
CA PRO A 108 49.11 29.08 -7.50
C PRO A 108 49.33 30.52 -7.03
N SER A 109 49.40 30.72 -5.71
CA SER A 109 49.71 31.99 -5.09
C SER A 109 51.22 32.21 -5.00
N THR A 110 51.69 33.43 -5.28
CA THR A 110 53.11 33.78 -5.16
C THR A 110 53.62 33.62 -3.73
N ALA A 111 54.60 32.74 -3.54
CA ALA A 111 55.25 32.48 -2.27
C ALA A 111 55.99 33.71 -1.74
N LYS A 112 55.93 33.95 -0.43
CA LYS A 112 56.62 35.07 0.21
C LYS A 112 57.27 34.62 1.52
N TYR A 113 58.50 35.08 1.75
CA TYR A 113 59.15 35.01 3.05
C TYR A 113 59.14 36.39 3.71
N SER A 114 58.68 36.47 4.96
CA SER A 114 58.34 37.74 5.61
C SER A 114 59.53 38.66 5.91
N LYS A 115 60.77 38.18 5.73
CA LYS A 115 62.00 38.95 5.93
C LYS A 115 62.74 39.30 4.64
N GLY A 116 62.19 38.97 3.46
CA GLY A 116 62.84 39.20 2.17
C GLY A 116 63.97 38.20 1.87
N THR A 117 64.71 38.40 0.78
CA THR A 117 65.73 37.46 0.29
C THR A 117 67.11 37.66 0.91
N SER A 118 67.33 38.71 1.69
CA SER A 118 68.61 39.02 2.36
C SER A 118 68.82 38.17 3.60
N PHE A 119 69.95 37.46 3.70
CA PHE A 119 70.29 36.69 4.89
C PHE A 119 70.96 37.56 5.97
N PRO A 120 70.58 37.49 7.25
CA PRO A 120 71.28 38.20 8.30
C PRO A 120 72.64 37.56 8.58
N THR A 121 73.73 38.34 8.56
CA THR A 121 75.08 37.89 8.96
C THR A 121 75.29 37.87 10.48
N SER A 122 74.21 38.02 11.27
CA SER A 122 74.24 38.00 12.72
C SER A 122 74.37 36.57 13.27
N PRO A 123 75.12 36.35 14.37
CA PRO A 123 75.15 35.06 15.08
C PRO A 123 73.80 34.67 15.69
N THR A 124 72.85 35.60 15.82
CA THR A 124 71.48 35.38 16.31
C THR A 124 70.44 35.93 15.32
N PRO A 125 70.27 35.32 14.14
CA PRO A 125 69.38 35.83 13.12
C PRO A 125 67.91 35.76 13.55
N ILE A 126 67.15 36.84 13.33
CA ILE A 126 65.69 36.86 13.47
C ILE A 126 65.09 36.35 12.16
N LEU A 127 64.62 35.11 12.19
CA LEU A 127 64.03 34.45 11.03
C LEU A 127 62.55 34.83 10.84
N GLY A 128 62.06 34.66 9.62
CA GLY A 128 60.71 34.99 9.19
C GLY A 128 59.80 33.77 9.06
N THR A 129 58.65 33.99 8.46
CA THR A 129 57.63 32.97 8.13
C THR A 129 57.45 32.96 6.62
N CYS A 130 57.14 31.78 6.07
CA CYS A 130 56.71 31.64 4.69
C CYS A 130 55.18 31.74 4.61
N ARG A 131 54.66 32.24 3.50
CA ARG A 131 53.23 32.25 3.14
C ARG A 131 53.08 31.81 1.69
N ASN A 132 51.87 31.37 1.31
CA ASN A 132 51.54 30.97 -0.04
C ASN A 132 52.42 29.82 -0.57
N VAL A 133 52.72 28.85 0.30
CA VAL A 133 53.47 27.65 -0.05
C VAL A 133 52.52 26.46 -0.07
N SER A 134 52.51 25.68 -1.16
CA SER A 134 51.56 24.58 -1.33
C SER A 134 51.74 23.49 -0.27
N CYS A 135 52.97 23.22 0.20
CA CYS A 135 53.23 22.25 1.26
C CYS A 135 52.63 22.64 2.63
N HIS A 136 52.30 23.92 2.81
CA HIS A 136 51.69 24.45 4.04
C HIS A 136 50.30 25.05 3.78
N PHE A 137 49.60 24.54 2.76
CA PHE A 137 48.21 24.93 2.44
C PHE A 137 48.01 26.44 2.27
N GLU A 138 49.02 27.12 1.71
CA GLU A 138 49.08 28.59 1.58
C GLU A 138 48.91 29.37 2.90
N SER A 139 48.94 28.68 4.03
CA SER A 139 48.84 29.26 5.35
C SER A 139 50.18 29.83 5.81
N PRO A 140 50.20 30.80 6.74
CA PRO A 140 51.44 31.25 7.35
C PRO A 140 52.14 30.09 8.06
N THR A 141 53.39 29.81 7.67
CA THR A 141 54.19 28.79 8.33
C THR A 141 54.59 29.26 9.73
N PRO A 142 55.00 28.32 10.61
CA PRO A 142 55.84 28.67 11.75
C PRO A 142 57.09 29.44 11.31
N THR A 143 57.69 30.18 12.24
CA THR A 143 58.97 30.86 12.00
C THR A 143 60.04 29.83 11.60
N TRP A 144 60.80 30.10 10.55
CA TRP A 144 61.91 29.26 10.12
C TRP A 144 62.90 29.05 11.28
N GLY A 145 63.44 27.85 11.43
CA GLY A 145 64.30 27.49 12.57
C GLY A 145 63.57 27.15 13.88
N LYS A 146 62.24 26.96 13.85
CA LYS A 146 61.49 26.35 14.95
C LYS A 146 61.60 24.82 14.89
N ALA A 147 61.33 24.17 16.03
CA ALA A 147 61.29 22.72 16.11
C ALA A 147 60.26 22.15 15.10
N PRO A 148 60.58 21.05 14.40
CA PRO A 148 59.67 20.42 13.46
C PRO A 148 58.41 19.93 14.17
N ALA A 149 57.29 19.90 13.45
CA ALA A 149 56.11 19.19 13.90
C ALA A 149 56.44 17.69 13.99
N ALA A 150 56.56 17.15 15.21
CA ALA A 150 56.91 15.75 15.44
C ALA A 150 55.67 14.86 15.54
N ALA A 151 55.78 13.64 15.03
CA ALA A 151 54.77 12.61 15.23
C ALA A 151 54.84 12.04 16.66
N PRO A 152 53.69 11.72 17.31
CA PRO A 152 52.34 11.96 16.82
C PRO A 152 51.95 13.42 17.02
N ALA A 153 51.69 14.15 15.93
CA ALA A 153 51.04 15.44 16.03
C ALA A 153 49.62 15.20 16.52
N THR A 154 49.36 15.44 17.80
CA THR A 154 48.01 15.43 18.37
C THR A 154 47.22 16.66 17.95
N ASP A 155 47.88 17.68 17.41
CA ASP A 155 47.28 18.94 17.03
C ASP A 155 46.94 19.01 15.53
N CYS A 156 45.85 18.34 15.16
CA CYS A 156 45.26 18.47 13.81
C CYS A 156 44.90 19.93 13.47
N ASN A 157 44.76 20.80 14.47
CA ASN A 157 44.39 22.19 14.26
C ASN A 157 45.56 23.01 13.66
N MET A 158 46.78 22.47 13.67
CA MET A 158 47.92 23.07 12.98
C MET A 158 47.69 23.14 11.46
N CYS A 159 46.91 22.22 10.89
CA CYS A 159 46.60 22.18 9.46
C CYS A 159 45.12 22.44 9.15
N HIS A 160 44.21 22.25 10.12
CA HIS A 160 42.76 22.40 9.92
C HIS A 160 42.16 23.48 10.84
N ALA A 161 41.32 24.36 10.31
CA ALA A 161 40.51 25.27 11.13
C ALA A 161 39.45 24.49 11.93
N THR A 162 39.04 25.02 13.09
CA THR A 162 37.90 24.50 13.88
C THR A 162 36.58 25.15 13.41
N PRO A 163 35.47 24.40 13.25
CA PRO A 163 35.35 22.94 13.32
C PRO A 163 36.15 22.26 12.19
N ARG A 164 36.80 21.15 12.54
CA ARG A 164 37.71 20.41 11.66
C ARG A 164 36.95 20.06 10.37
N GLY A 165 37.54 20.33 9.21
CA GLY A 165 36.96 19.91 7.93
C GLY A 165 35.78 20.74 7.43
N ASN A 166 35.83 22.07 7.45
CA ASN A 166 34.80 22.94 6.84
C ASN A 166 34.72 22.86 5.28
N SER A 167 35.00 21.70 4.68
CA SER A 167 34.94 21.44 3.25
C SER A 167 33.66 20.68 2.88
N GLY A 168 32.84 21.32 2.05
CA GLY A 168 31.63 20.73 1.50
C GLY A 168 30.64 20.28 2.58
N SER A 169 30.37 18.98 2.67
CA SER A 169 29.30 18.41 3.50
C SER A 169 29.74 17.82 4.84
N HIS A 170 31.01 17.96 5.25
CA HIS A 170 31.50 17.42 6.53
C HIS A 170 30.67 17.89 7.73
N LEU A 171 30.39 19.19 7.86
CA LEU A 171 29.57 19.73 8.96
C LEU A 171 28.21 19.03 9.10
N LYS A 172 27.61 18.58 7.99
CA LYS A 172 26.32 17.88 8.02
C LYS A 172 26.46 16.43 8.49
N HIS A 173 27.55 15.75 8.10
CA HIS A 173 27.81 14.38 8.51
C HIS A 173 28.33 14.30 9.95
N GLU A 174 29.12 15.28 10.39
CA GLU A 174 29.55 15.42 11.79
C GLU A 174 28.40 15.84 12.71
N ALA A 175 27.40 16.54 12.19
CA ALA A 175 26.17 16.83 12.93
C ALA A 175 25.22 15.63 13.06
N MET A 176 25.46 14.51 12.37
CA MET A 176 24.62 13.32 12.53
C MET A 176 24.86 12.65 13.90
N VAL A 177 23.87 11.90 14.37
CA VAL A 177 23.96 11.10 15.60
C VAL A 177 23.44 9.70 15.27
N VAL A 178 24.26 8.67 15.43
CA VAL A 178 23.85 7.27 15.23
C VAL A 178 23.80 6.56 16.58
N ALA A 179 22.65 5.94 16.88
CA ALA A 179 22.45 5.08 18.05
C ALA A 179 22.87 5.72 19.40
N GLY A 180 22.59 7.00 19.62
CA GLY A 180 22.95 7.71 20.85
C GLY A 180 24.44 8.08 20.96
N VAL A 181 25.24 7.75 19.95
CA VAL A 181 26.63 8.24 19.81
C VAL A 181 26.57 9.50 18.97
N ALA A 182 26.75 10.67 19.61
CA ALA A 182 26.99 11.90 18.88
C ALA A 182 28.23 11.69 18.00
N TYR A 183 28.15 11.97 16.69
CA TYR A 183 29.34 12.03 15.84
C TYR A 183 30.17 13.29 16.14
N ASN A 184 30.50 13.53 17.41
CA ASN A 184 31.42 14.59 17.79
C ASN A 184 32.87 14.06 17.78
N GLY A 185 33.78 14.86 17.23
CA GLY A 185 35.22 14.58 17.26
C GLY A 185 35.70 13.49 16.29
N ILE A 186 36.88 12.94 16.59
CA ILE A 186 37.67 12.05 15.70
C ILE A 186 36.93 10.76 15.31
N ASN A 187 35.94 10.34 16.10
CA ASN A 187 35.16 9.11 15.87
C ASN A 187 34.14 9.25 14.72
N ALA A 188 33.81 10.47 14.28
CA ALA A 188 32.96 10.70 13.11
C ALA A 188 33.67 10.33 11.80
N CYS A 189 34.96 10.68 11.69
CA CYS A 189 35.76 10.43 10.50
C CYS A 189 35.94 8.93 10.23
N SER A 190 36.04 8.12 11.31
CA SER A 190 36.21 6.66 11.23
C SER A 190 35.04 5.93 10.59
N GLN A 191 33.86 6.55 10.52
CA GLN A 191 32.69 5.98 9.88
C GLN A 191 32.86 5.93 8.36
N CYS A 192 33.45 6.97 7.79
CA CYS A 192 33.62 7.11 6.35
C CYS A 192 35.02 6.71 5.91
N HIS A 193 36.05 6.98 6.72
CA HIS A 193 37.45 6.80 6.38
C HIS A 193 38.09 5.72 7.24
N PRO A 194 38.62 4.64 6.65
CA PRO A 194 39.16 3.51 7.41
C PRO A 194 40.41 3.83 8.23
N TYR A 195 41.09 4.95 7.95
CA TYR A 195 42.36 5.33 8.58
C TYR A 195 42.25 6.39 9.68
N TYR A 196 41.03 6.80 10.04
CA TYR A 196 40.80 7.71 11.16
C TYR A 196 40.11 6.92 12.26
N GLY A 197 40.64 6.93 13.49
CA GLY A 197 40.01 6.32 14.66
C GLY A 197 40.49 4.91 15.01
N PHE A 198 41.53 4.81 15.85
CA PHE A 198 41.51 4.13 17.16
C PHE A 198 42.87 4.38 17.85
N GLY A 199 42.82 4.65 19.15
CA GLY A 199 44.00 4.53 20.02
C GLY A 199 44.28 3.05 20.25
N SER A 200 45.56 2.68 20.19
CA SER A 200 46.13 1.32 20.29
C SER A 200 45.74 0.35 19.14
N TYR A 201 46.73 -0.40 18.63
CA TYR A 201 46.59 -1.49 17.65
C TYR A 201 46.34 -1.17 16.16
N SER A 202 47.13 -0.27 15.57
CA SER A 202 47.66 -0.55 14.22
C SER A 202 49.13 -0.96 14.35
N THR A 203 49.42 -2.24 14.09
CA THR A 203 50.78 -2.80 14.11
C THR A 203 51.54 -2.56 12.81
N THR A 204 50.91 -1.93 11.80
CA THR A 204 51.57 -1.49 10.58
C THR A 204 51.77 0.02 10.62
N ALA A 205 52.99 0.42 10.97
CA ALA A 205 53.43 1.79 11.19
C ALA A 205 53.45 2.70 9.93
N SER A 206 52.79 2.35 8.83
CA SER A 206 53.00 3.04 7.55
C SER A 206 52.06 4.23 7.28
N GLU A 207 50.94 4.37 8.00
CA GLU A 207 50.02 5.51 7.80
C GLU A 207 49.73 6.22 9.13
N SER A 208 50.77 6.86 9.66
CA SER A 208 50.68 7.72 10.83
C SER A 208 49.74 8.91 10.60
N LYS A 209 49.22 9.49 11.69
CA LYS A 209 48.38 10.70 11.72
C LYS A 209 48.96 11.91 10.94
N PHE A 210 50.26 11.89 10.63
CA PHE A 210 50.98 12.92 9.88
C PHE A 210 51.25 12.53 8.40
N SER A 211 51.05 11.27 8.01
CA SER A 211 51.39 10.74 6.67
C SER A 211 50.58 11.37 5.52
N HIS A 212 49.36 11.88 5.80
CA HIS A 212 48.57 12.58 4.79
C HIS A 212 49.02 14.04 4.60
N ALA A 213 49.58 14.67 5.63
CA ALA A 213 50.10 16.04 5.55
C ALA A 213 51.39 16.12 4.73
N THR A 214 52.19 15.05 4.69
CA THR A 214 53.42 14.98 3.87
C THR A 214 53.16 14.60 2.41
N SER A 215 51.91 14.31 2.04
CA SER A 215 51.49 13.80 0.72
C SER A 215 50.65 14.80 -0.07
N VAL A 216 50.80 16.10 0.16
CA VAL A 216 49.98 17.16 -0.46
C VAL A 216 49.93 16.99 -1.99
N GLY A 217 48.71 16.80 -2.53
CA GLY A 217 48.44 16.54 -3.95
C GLY A 217 48.40 15.06 -4.38
N ARG A 218 48.72 14.10 -3.49
CA ARG A 218 48.74 12.64 -3.78
C ARG A 218 47.86 11.78 -2.88
N HIS A 219 47.15 12.38 -1.93
CA HIS A 219 46.36 11.60 -0.99
C HIS A 219 45.02 11.18 -1.60
N LYS A 220 44.85 9.90 -1.93
CA LYS A 220 43.53 9.36 -2.27
C LYS A 220 42.63 9.46 -1.04
N ILE A 221 41.44 10.03 -1.19
CA ILE A 221 40.41 9.93 -0.16
C ILE A 221 39.98 8.45 -0.12
N VAL A 222 40.46 7.71 0.87
CA VAL A 222 40.04 6.32 1.06
C VAL A 222 38.76 6.32 1.88
N THR A 223 37.71 5.73 1.32
CA THR A 223 36.44 5.52 1.99
C THR A 223 36.24 4.04 2.30
N LYS A 224 35.41 3.72 3.29
CA LYS A 224 35.01 2.33 3.55
C LYS A 224 34.24 1.75 2.37
N SER A 225 34.24 0.43 2.26
CA SER A 225 33.68 -0.32 1.13
C SER A 225 32.19 -0.06 0.85
N PHE A 226 31.39 0.31 1.85
CA PHE A 226 29.97 0.65 1.66
C PHE A 226 29.74 2.03 1.02
N LEU A 227 30.79 2.86 0.95
CA LEU A 227 30.78 4.22 0.40
C LEU A 227 31.70 4.28 -0.81
N THR A 228 31.12 4.49 -1.99
CA THR A 228 31.89 4.85 -3.18
C THR A 228 31.95 6.37 -3.30
N TYR A 229 33.16 6.93 -3.28
CA TYR A 229 33.41 8.33 -3.63
C TYR A 229 34.21 8.39 -4.94
N SER A 230 33.72 9.15 -5.90
CA SER A 230 34.32 9.24 -7.24
C SER A 230 34.22 10.65 -7.81
N GLY A 231 35.22 11.06 -8.58
CA GLY A 231 35.33 12.43 -9.09
C GLY A 231 35.83 13.43 -8.02
N GLY A 232 35.98 14.68 -8.44
CA GLY A 232 36.64 15.74 -7.66
C GLY A 232 38.16 15.76 -7.86
N SER A 233 38.79 16.91 -7.60
CA SER A 233 40.23 17.11 -7.80
C SER A 233 40.99 17.12 -6.47
N LEU A 234 42.17 16.47 -6.40
CA LEU A 234 43.08 16.51 -5.25
C LEU A 234 43.73 17.88 -5.02
N THR A 235 43.54 18.83 -5.93
CA THR A 235 44.08 20.20 -5.80
C THR A 235 43.21 21.11 -4.93
N SER A 236 42.06 20.63 -4.46
CA SER A 236 41.03 21.38 -3.72
C SER A 236 41.31 21.55 -2.21
N VAL A 237 42.58 21.55 -1.81
CA VAL A 237 43.00 21.80 -0.42
C VAL A 237 43.63 23.19 -0.22
N LEU A 238 43.81 23.96 -1.30
CA LEU A 238 44.41 25.29 -1.25
C LEU A 238 43.33 26.39 -1.22
N PRO A 239 43.40 27.37 -0.31
CA PRO A 239 42.49 28.52 -0.27
C PRO A 239 42.37 29.31 -1.59
N SER A 240 43.44 29.36 -2.39
CA SER A 240 43.45 30.08 -3.68
C SER A 240 42.75 29.35 -4.83
N GLN A 241 42.31 28.11 -4.63
CA GLN A 241 41.73 27.27 -5.68
C GLN A 241 40.25 26.95 -5.39
N PRO A 242 39.40 26.87 -6.43
CA PRO A 242 38.03 26.44 -6.26
C PRO A 242 37.96 24.97 -5.85
N ASN A 243 37.05 24.67 -4.92
CA ASN A 243 36.81 23.30 -4.49
C ASN A 243 35.96 22.55 -5.52
N ASN A 244 36.55 21.54 -6.17
CA ASN A 244 35.84 20.62 -7.05
C ASN A 244 35.54 19.32 -6.30
N TYR A 245 34.30 19.22 -5.81
CA TYR A 245 33.84 18.08 -5.03
C TYR A 245 33.36 16.91 -5.91
N GLY A 246 33.56 15.70 -5.40
CA GLY A 246 33.15 14.45 -6.06
C GLY A 246 31.72 14.03 -5.73
N SER A 247 31.30 12.94 -6.35
CA SER A 247 30.03 12.26 -6.08
C SER A 247 30.21 11.08 -5.14
N CYS A 248 29.30 10.95 -4.19
CA CYS A 248 29.21 9.86 -3.25
C CYS A 248 27.98 8.99 -3.53
N ARG A 249 28.13 7.67 -3.37
CA ARG A 249 27.05 6.69 -3.43
C ARG A 249 27.24 5.71 -2.28
N ALA A 250 26.23 5.60 -1.41
CA ALA A 250 26.28 4.76 -0.21
C ALA A 250 25.00 3.94 -0.07
N THR A 251 25.13 2.62 0.11
CA THR A 251 23.99 1.71 0.25
C THR A 251 23.19 1.92 1.55
N GLN A 252 23.81 2.48 2.59
CA GLN A 252 23.20 2.61 3.91
C GLN A 252 22.74 4.04 4.27
N CYS A 253 23.38 5.08 3.71
CA CYS A 253 23.14 6.48 4.11
C CYS A 253 22.48 7.33 3.03
N HIS A 254 22.67 6.97 1.76
CA HIS A 254 22.08 7.65 0.61
C HIS A 254 21.31 6.64 -0.21
N ASP A 255 20.20 6.15 0.33
CA ASP A 255 19.36 5.14 -0.32
C ASP A 255 17.89 5.58 -0.41
N THR A 256 17.08 4.88 -1.20
CA THR A 256 15.64 5.21 -1.36
C THR A 256 14.74 4.60 -0.27
N GLY A 257 15.29 4.20 0.87
CA GLY A 257 14.63 3.37 1.89
C GLY A 257 14.44 1.90 1.48
N ARG A 258 15.21 1.41 0.49
CA ARG A 258 15.02 0.09 -0.15
C ARG A 258 16.30 -0.62 -0.56
N ASP A 259 17.44 -0.20 -0.02
CA ASP A 259 18.76 -0.69 -0.45
C ASP A 259 19.03 -0.36 -1.94
N ASN A 260 18.48 0.78 -2.40
CA ASN A 260 18.76 1.34 -3.72
C ASN A 260 19.61 2.60 -3.55
N PRO A 261 20.93 2.53 -3.76
CA PRO A 261 21.82 3.64 -3.47
C PRO A 261 21.63 4.77 -4.48
N ARG A 262 21.46 5.98 -3.98
CA ARG A 262 21.45 7.23 -4.72
C ARG A 262 22.86 7.84 -4.74
N THR A 263 23.15 8.46 -5.87
CA THR A 263 24.31 9.33 -6.02
C THR A 263 23.98 10.73 -5.49
N ALA A 264 24.82 11.25 -4.62
CA ALA A 264 24.80 12.61 -4.12
C ALA A 264 26.13 13.30 -4.50
N VAL A 265 26.11 14.61 -4.72
CA VAL A 265 27.34 15.39 -4.93
C VAL A 265 27.74 16.00 -3.60
N TRP A 266 28.99 15.79 -3.18
CA TRP A 266 29.52 16.38 -1.96
C TRP A 266 29.46 17.90 -2.06
N SER A 267 29.01 18.59 -1.00
CA SER A 267 28.61 20.01 -0.92
C SER A 267 27.18 20.38 -1.35
N THR A 268 26.43 19.51 -2.02
CA THR A 268 25.05 19.86 -2.40
C THR A 268 24.10 19.77 -1.21
N THR A 269 23.19 20.74 -1.10
CA THR A 269 22.11 20.71 -0.11
C THR A 269 20.87 20.14 -0.76
N LYS A 270 20.48 18.91 -0.38
CA LYS A 270 19.13 18.41 -0.64
C LYS A 270 18.33 18.52 0.66
N ALA A 271 17.27 19.33 0.62
CA ALA A 271 16.52 19.73 1.81
C ALA A 271 15.20 18.96 2.03
N SER A 272 14.82 18.02 1.16
CA SER A 272 13.51 17.39 1.22
C SER A 272 13.58 15.86 1.31
N CYS A 273 12.65 15.25 2.06
CA CYS A 273 12.45 13.79 2.10
C CYS A 273 12.26 13.20 0.70
N THR A 274 11.62 13.97 -0.19
CA THR A 274 11.40 13.64 -1.61
C THR A 274 12.68 13.43 -2.42
N ALA A 275 13.82 13.93 -1.91
CA ALA A 275 15.12 13.69 -2.53
C ALA A 275 15.52 12.20 -2.54
N CYS A 276 15.04 11.42 -1.56
CA CYS A 276 15.39 10.02 -1.39
C CYS A 276 14.26 9.09 -1.82
N HIS A 277 13.05 9.33 -1.30
CA HIS A 277 11.86 8.51 -1.57
C HIS A 277 10.60 9.40 -1.66
N ALA A 278 9.53 8.90 -2.28
CA ALA A 278 8.25 9.61 -2.30
C ALA A 278 7.70 9.80 -0.88
N LEU A 279 6.95 10.89 -0.64
CA LEU A 279 6.26 11.11 0.64
C LEU A 279 5.21 10.03 0.91
N GLU A 280 4.58 9.54 -0.16
CA GLU A 280 3.71 8.36 -0.14
C GLU A 280 4.26 7.37 -1.16
N PRO A 281 4.90 6.28 -0.71
CA PRO A 281 5.36 5.24 -1.62
C PRO A 281 4.15 4.65 -2.38
N ALA A 282 4.23 4.50 -3.71
CA ALA A 282 3.17 3.82 -4.49
C ALA A 282 3.31 2.28 -4.50
N THR A 283 4.39 1.80 -3.92
CA THR A 283 4.83 0.41 -4.01
C THR A 283 4.07 -0.54 -3.10
N PHE A 284 3.88 -1.77 -3.58
CA PHE A 284 3.17 -2.84 -2.88
C PHE A 284 1.75 -2.42 -2.49
N SER A 285 1.41 -2.42 -1.20
CA SER A 285 0.06 -2.13 -0.72
C SER A 285 -0.15 -0.70 -0.21
N HIS A 286 0.83 0.21 -0.30
CA HIS A 286 0.68 1.56 0.23
C HIS A 286 -0.51 2.30 -0.39
N THR A 287 -0.63 2.35 -1.71
CA THR A 287 -1.78 2.99 -2.40
C THR A 287 -3.12 2.42 -1.92
N LYS A 288 -3.17 1.10 -1.65
CA LYS A 288 -4.38 0.42 -1.14
C LYS A 288 -4.76 0.93 0.25
N HIS A 289 -3.79 1.18 1.13
CA HIS A 289 -4.05 1.64 2.51
C HIS A 289 -4.22 3.17 2.63
N LEU A 290 -3.49 3.94 1.81
CA LEU A 290 -3.42 5.40 1.94
C LEU A 290 -4.48 6.15 1.11
N THR A 291 -4.93 5.56 -0.01
CA THR A 291 -5.76 6.30 -1.00
C THR A 291 -6.98 5.51 -1.50
N GLY A 292 -7.13 4.25 -1.13
CA GLY A 292 -8.14 3.34 -1.70
C GLY A 292 -9.20 2.83 -0.72
N LEU A 293 -9.21 3.28 0.53
CA LEU A 293 -10.15 2.79 1.54
C LEU A 293 -11.42 3.66 1.65
N THR A 294 -11.35 4.92 1.21
CA THR A 294 -12.50 5.84 1.21
C THR A 294 -13.67 5.27 0.41
N GLY A 295 -14.81 5.03 1.08
CA GLY A 295 -15.99 4.40 0.47
C GLY A 295 -16.08 2.87 0.65
N SER A 296 -15.05 2.23 1.20
CA SER A 296 -15.11 0.84 1.70
C SER A 296 -14.92 0.76 3.22
N PHE A 297 -14.25 1.77 3.80
CA PHE A 297 -13.94 1.92 5.22
C PHE A 297 -14.10 3.38 5.67
N LYS A 298 -14.18 3.58 7.00
CA LYS A 298 -14.37 4.91 7.64
C LYS A 298 -13.26 5.91 7.29
N GLN A 299 -12.02 5.46 7.16
CA GLN A 299 -10.86 6.31 6.88
C GLN A 299 -9.70 5.51 6.28
N ASN A 300 -8.81 6.21 5.57
CA ASN A 300 -7.54 5.64 5.11
C ASN A 300 -6.57 5.51 6.28
N ALA A 301 -5.63 4.57 6.19
CA ALA A 301 -4.54 4.47 7.15
C ALA A 301 -3.60 5.67 7.00
N VAL A 302 -2.94 6.06 8.09
CA VAL A 302 -1.84 7.04 8.08
C VAL A 302 -0.51 6.35 8.35
N CYS A 303 0.61 7.03 8.07
CA CYS A 303 1.95 6.44 8.25
C CYS A 303 2.17 5.89 9.65
N GLY A 304 1.72 6.60 10.68
CA GLY A 304 1.84 6.22 12.09
C GLY A 304 1.10 4.94 12.48
N ASP A 305 0.11 4.51 11.70
CA ASP A 305 -0.64 3.26 11.95
C ASP A 305 0.23 2.02 11.70
N CYS A 306 1.33 2.17 10.93
CA CYS A 306 2.25 1.09 10.57
C CYS A 306 3.71 1.38 10.89
N HIS A 307 4.09 2.65 10.97
CA HIS A 307 5.44 3.11 11.22
C HIS A 307 5.40 4.04 12.44
N LYS A 308 5.58 3.48 13.64
CA LYS A 308 5.50 4.24 14.90
C LYS A 308 6.28 5.55 14.86
N GLY A 309 5.60 6.67 15.14
CA GLY A 309 6.22 7.98 15.23
C GLY A 309 6.55 8.63 13.88
N TYR A 310 6.22 8.01 12.75
CA TYR A 310 6.41 8.57 11.42
C TYR A 310 5.15 9.26 10.91
N VAL A 311 5.29 10.49 10.44
CA VAL A 311 4.21 11.29 9.85
C VAL A 311 4.60 11.71 8.43
N LYS A 312 3.61 11.76 7.53
CA LYS A 312 3.82 12.19 6.14
C LYS A 312 4.41 13.60 6.09
N GLY A 313 5.56 13.74 5.44
CA GLY A 313 6.18 15.06 5.17
C GLY A 313 6.75 15.78 6.39
N SER A 314 6.78 15.16 7.57
CA SER A 314 7.51 15.70 8.71
C SER A 314 9.00 15.38 8.59
N ALA A 315 9.85 16.25 9.15
CA ALA A 315 11.23 15.87 9.46
C ALA A 315 11.22 14.62 10.36
N LEU A 316 12.32 13.85 10.30
CA LEU A 316 12.50 12.65 11.12
C LEU A 316 12.10 12.94 12.58
N SER A 317 11.25 12.06 13.13
CA SER A 317 10.99 12.00 14.57
C SER A 317 12.31 11.75 15.32
N ALA A 318 12.30 11.98 16.63
CA ALA A 318 13.42 12.19 17.56
C ALA A 318 14.55 11.13 17.61
N THR A 319 14.58 10.14 16.72
CA THR A 319 15.59 9.08 16.61
C THR A 319 16.14 8.95 15.18
N PRO A 320 17.10 9.81 14.77
CA PRO A 320 17.82 9.67 13.49
C PRO A 320 18.43 8.28 13.25
N ALA A 321 18.67 7.53 14.32
CA ALA A 321 19.19 6.16 14.28
C ALA A 321 18.30 5.20 13.48
N ASP A 322 16.97 5.31 13.60
CA ASP A 322 16.02 4.35 13.00
C ASP A 322 15.96 4.50 11.47
N HIS A 323 16.33 5.67 10.93
CA HIS A 323 16.35 5.87 9.47
C HIS A 323 17.51 5.15 8.76
N ILE A 324 18.60 4.92 9.51
CA ILE A 324 19.90 4.47 8.99
C ILE A 324 20.39 3.16 9.62
N ASP A 325 19.54 2.47 10.38
CA ASP A 325 19.84 1.18 11.02
C ASP A 325 19.83 -0.02 10.05
N GLY A 326 19.45 0.21 8.79
CA GLY A 326 19.37 -0.82 7.74
C GLY A 326 18.03 -1.56 7.67
N ASN A 327 17.04 -1.16 8.46
CA ASN A 327 15.73 -1.80 8.50
C ASN A 327 14.61 -0.85 8.07
N VAL A 328 13.43 -1.45 7.87
CA VAL A 328 12.13 -0.79 7.78
C VAL A 328 11.34 -1.21 9.02
N ASP A 329 11.08 -0.24 9.89
CA ASP A 329 10.27 -0.40 11.09
C ASP A 329 8.80 -0.58 10.72
N VAL A 330 8.21 -1.73 11.01
CA VAL A 330 6.77 -1.97 10.73
C VAL A 330 6.07 -2.45 12.00
N TYR A 331 5.65 -1.50 12.81
CA TYR A 331 4.91 -1.71 14.06
C TYR A 331 4.18 -0.42 14.47
N PHE A 332 3.11 -0.58 15.25
CA PHE A 332 2.25 0.55 15.67
C PHE A 332 2.75 1.18 16.99
N ALA A 333 2.92 0.36 18.02
CA ALA A 333 3.32 0.71 19.38
C ALA A 333 4.59 -0.04 19.80
N THR A 334 4.71 -1.33 19.52
CA THR A 334 5.89 -2.16 19.86
C THR A 334 6.20 -3.18 18.77
N PRO A 335 7.47 -3.51 18.50
CA PRO A 335 7.84 -4.56 17.55
C PRO A 335 7.02 -5.85 17.78
N GLY A 336 6.42 -6.41 16.74
CA GLY A 336 5.56 -7.59 16.83
C GLY A 336 4.05 -7.31 16.80
N ASP A 337 3.60 -6.11 17.15
CA ASP A 337 2.16 -5.84 17.37
C ASP A 337 1.29 -5.84 16.10
N LEU A 338 1.90 -5.66 14.92
CA LEU A 338 1.27 -5.83 13.61
C LEU A 338 1.51 -7.24 13.01
N GLY A 339 2.09 -8.16 13.77
CA GLY A 339 2.39 -9.53 13.35
C GLY A 339 3.73 -9.68 12.62
N TYR A 340 4.51 -8.61 12.53
CA TYR A 340 5.90 -8.65 12.05
C TYR A 340 6.82 -8.95 13.25
N PRO A 341 7.41 -10.15 13.35
CA PRO A 341 8.14 -10.57 14.56
C PRO A 341 9.39 -9.73 14.84
N VAL A 342 9.95 -9.08 13.82
CA VAL A 342 11.11 -8.19 13.89
C VAL A 342 11.01 -7.13 12.78
N ASN A 343 11.77 -6.03 12.92
CA ASN A 343 12.00 -5.06 11.86
C ASN A 343 12.48 -5.75 10.58
N LYS A 344 12.05 -5.25 9.42
CA LYS A 344 12.37 -5.86 8.13
C LYS A 344 13.64 -5.24 7.54
N ALA A 345 14.69 -6.05 7.35
CA ALA A 345 15.88 -5.60 6.65
C ALA A 345 15.52 -5.05 5.25
N LYS A 346 16.08 -3.89 4.90
CA LYS A 346 15.89 -3.26 3.59
C LYS A 346 16.30 -4.26 2.48
N GLY A 347 15.58 -4.25 1.34
CA GLY A 347 15.86 -5.12 0.19
C GLY A 347 15.39 -6.58 0.30
N THR A 348 14.84 -7.00 1.45
CA THR A 348 14.33 -8.37 1.63
C THR A 348 12.87 -8.55 1.18
N ALA A 349 12.43 -9.81 1.06
CA ALA A 349 11.06 -10.15 0.70
C ALA A 349 10.03 -9.58 1.71
N VAL A 350 8.91 -9.11 1.18
CA VAL A 350 7.80 -8.55 1.97
C VAL A 350 7.21 -9.58 2.93
N GLY A 351 6.74 -9.11 4.10
CA GLY A 351 6.14 -9.95 5.13
C GLY A 351 4.61 -10.00 5.09
N SER A 352 4.04 -10.63 6.11
CA SER A 352 2.59 -10.69 6.34
C SER A 352 2.22 -10.01 7.65
N CYS A 353 1.09 -9.30 7.65
CA CYS A 353 0.47 -8.72 8.83
C CYS A 353 -0.63 -9.67 9.32
N SER A 354 -0.67 -9.98 10.61
CA SER A 354 -1.57 -11.02 11.16
C SER A 354 -2.40 -10.59 12.37
N THR A 355 -2.28 -9.34 12.82
CA THR A 355 -2.90 -8.86 14.06
C THR A 355 -3.63 -7.52 13.88
N SER A 356 -3.71 -6.99 12.65
CA SER A 356 -4.44 -5.74 12.40
C SER A 356 -5.95 -5.96 12.44
N ASN A 357 -6.66 -5.14 13.22
CA ASN A 357 -8.13 -5.12 13.25
C ASN A 357 -8.76 -4.92 11.86
N CYS A 358 -8.07 -4.23 10.94
CA CYS A 358 -8.54 -4.03 9.56
C CYS A 358 -8.57 -5.34 8.75
N HIS A 359 -7.79 -6.34 9.15
CA HIS A 359 -7.77 -7.69 8.57
C HIS A 359 -8.40 -8.71 9.54
N SER A 360 -9.43 -8.30 10.27
CA SER A 360 -10.17 -9.17 11.17
C SER A 360 -11.61 -9.39 10.70
N SER A 361 -12.27 -10.41 11.25
CA SER A 361 -13.70 -10.62 11.07
C SER A 361 -14.58 -9.70 11.93
N GLY A 362 -14.01 -8.67 12.57
CA GLY A 362 -14.70 -7.84 13.56
C GLY A 362 -14.93 -8.51 14.93
N ALA A 363 -14.56 -9.79 15.09
CA ALA A 363 -14.71 -10.58 16.32
C ALA A 363 -13.35 -10.99 16.93
N SER A 364 -12.33 -10.15 16.76
CA SER A 364 -10.94 -10.41 17.18
C SER A 364 -10.30 -11.66 16.55
N VAL A 365 -10.89 -12.18 15.46
CA VAL A 365 -10.28 -13.23 14.63
C VAL A 365 -9.55 -12.55 13.49
N PHE A 366 -8.23 -12.51 13.57
CA PHE A 366 -7.37 -11.90 12.58
C PHE A 366 -7.04 -12.86 11.44
N LYS A 367 -6.84 -12.30 10.25
CA LYS A 367 -6.40 -13.00 9.05
C LYS A 367 -5.04 -12.49 8.65
N SER A 368 -4.14 -13.43 8.39
CA SER A 368 -2.83 -13.12 7.84
C SER A 368 -2.99 -12.60 6.41
N ALA A 369 -2.52 -11.38 6.16
CA ALA A 369 -2.45 -10.78 4.84
C ALA A 369 -0.99 -10.52 4.46
N THR A 370 -0.57 -11.04 3.30
CA THR A 370 0.75 -10.73 2.77
C THR A 370 0.76 -9.35 2.11
N TRP A 371 1.76 -8.54 2.44
CA TRP A 371 1.93 -7.22 1.85
C TRP A 371 2.17 -7.36 0.33
N GLY A 372 1.49 -6.54 -0.48
CA GLY A 372 1.46 -6.68 -1.94
C GLY A 372 0.45 -7.73 -2.47
N GLY A 373 -0.18 -8.53 -1.60
CA GLY A 373 -1.17 -9.54 -1.98
C GLY A 373 -2.47 -8.99 -2.59
N ILE A 374 -3.29 -9.90 -3.11
CA ILE A 374 -4.59 -9.61 -3.71
C ILE A 374 -5.68 -9.92 -2.66
N SER A 375 -6.64 -9.00 -2.49
CA SER A 375 -7.81 -9.23 -1.64
C SER A 375 -8.79 -10.20 -2.31
N THR A 376 -9.37 -11.12 -1.55
CA THR A 376 -10.39 -12.07 -2.02
C THR A 376 -11.82 -11.54 -1.90
N GLY A 377 -12.00 -10.24 -1.61
CA GLY A 377 -13.33 -9.62 -1.43
C GLY A 377 -13.88 -9.79 -0.01
N CYS A 378 -15.21 -9.74 0.15
CA CYS A 378 -15.86 -9.79 1.46
C CYS A 378 -15.55 -11.07 2.26
N ASP A 379 -15.34 -12.19 1.57
CA ASP A 379 -15.02 -13.50 2.17
C ASP A 379 -13.69 -13.49 2.95
N PHE A 380 -12.80 -12.53 2.64
CA PHE A 380 -11.57 -12.32 3.39
C PHE A 380 -11.84 -12.07 4.89
N CYS A 381 -12.78 -11.17 5.20
CA CYS A 381 -13.16 -10.85 6.59
C CYS A 381 -14.40 -11.63 7.06
N HIS A 382 -15.32 -11.95 6.14
CA HIS A 382 -16.56 -12.67 6.43
C HIS A 382 -16.62 -14.02 5.70
N PRO A 383 -15.85 -15.04 6.14
CA PRO A 383 -15.88 -16.35 5.53
C PRO A 383 -17.30 -16.90 5.46
N ILE A 384 -17.81 -17.16 4.27
CA ILE A 384 -19.17 -17.68 4.07
C ILE A 384 -19.33 -19.02 4.79
N ALA A 385 -18.26 -19.82 4.86
CA ALA A 385 -18.21 -21.08 5.59
C ALA A 385 -18.48 -20.94 7.11
N ASN A 386 -18.26 -19.76 7.68
CA ASN A 386 -18.46 -19.50 9.11
C ASN A 386 -19.81 -18.81 9.40
N LEU A 387 -20.62 -18.56 8.38
CA LEU A 387 -21.92 -17.94 8.57
C LEU A 387 -22.92 -18.93 9.20
N SER A 388 -23.77 -18.43 10.10
CA SER A 388 -24.82 -19.25 10.72
C SER A 388 -25.80 -19.83 9.69
N ALA A 389 -26.50 -20.90 10.06
CA ALA A 389 -27.54 -21.49 9.21
C ALA A 389 -28.61 -20.48 8.74
N GLY A 390 -28.90 -19.45 9.56
CA GLY A 390 -29.81 -18.36 9.19
C GLY A 390 -29.29 -17.54 8.02
N HIS A 391 -27.99 -17.20 8.00
CA HIS A 391 -27.37 -16.52 6.86
C HIS A 391 -27.42 -17.41 5.61
N ILE A 392 -27.02 -18.67 5.72
CA ILE A 392 -27.00 -19.62 4.59
C ILE A 392 -28.38 -19.73 3.93
N ALA A 393 -29.47 -19.66 4.70
CA ALA A 393 -30.83 -19.69 4.16
C ALA A 393 -31.19 -18.45 3.30
N HIS A 394 -30.55 -17.30 3.52
CA HIS A 394 -30.84 -16.03 2.84
C HIS A 394 -29.81 -15.67 1.76
N VAL A 395 -28.54 -16.00 1.98
CA VAL A 395 -27.44 -15.67 1.07
C VAL A 395 -27.01 -16.88 0.22
N GLY A 396 -27.38 -18.10 0.60
CA GLY A 396 -27.04 -19.31 -0.15
C GLY A 396 -25.53 -19.44 -0.37
N SER A 397 -25.15 -19.92 -1.55
CA SER A 397 -23.77 -19.92 -2.04
C SER A 397 -23.45 -18.57 -2.69
N PHE A 398 -23.31 -17.55 -1.84
CA PHE A 398 -23.02 -16.19 -2.28
C PHE A 398 -21.69 -16.15 -3.05
N PRO A 399 -21.60 -15.53 -4.25
CA PRO A 399 -20.35 -15.55 -5.02
C PRO A 399 -19.27 -14.70 -4.35
N ALA A 400 -18.08 -15.27 -4.16
CA ALA A 400 -16.92 -14.63 -3.53
C ALA A 400 -16.47 -13.32 -4.23
N ALA A 401 -16.88 -13.10 -5.48
CA ALA A 401 -16.48 -11.96 -6.31
C ALA A 401 -17.17 -10.62 -5.95
N LEU A 402 -18.10 -10.59 -5.00
CA LEU A 402 -18.77 -9.34 -4.62
C LEU A 402 -17.83 -8.44 -3.81
N LYS A 403 -17.78 -7.17 -4.22
CA LYS A 403 -16.78 -6.20 -3.74
C LYS A 403 -17.33 -5.17 -2.74
N PHE A 404 -18.64 -5.19 -2.46
CA PHE A 404 -19.29 -4.08 -1.74
C PHE A 404 -20.30 -4.57 -0.70
N TYR A 405 -20.20 -4.01 0.51
CA TYR A 405 -21.09 -4.27 1.65
C TYR A 405 -22.54 -3.84 1.40
N SER A 406 -22.75 -2.72 0.72
CA SER A 406 -24.07 -2.13 0.40
C SER A 406 -24.82 -2.82 -0.75
N TYR A 407 -24.43 -4.05 -1.11
CA TYR A 407 -25.06 -4.78 -2.19
C TYR A 407 -26.48 -5.22 -1.79
N THR A 408 -27.50 -4.71 -2.48
CA THR A 408 -28.93 -4.93 -2.18
C THR A 408 -29.66 -5.80 -3.19
N ALA A 409 -28.98 -6.27 -4.23
CA ALA A 409 -29.64 -7.01 -5.31
C ALA A 409 -30.01 -8.43 -4.88
N ASN A 410 -31.11 -8.92 -5.44
CA ASN A 410 -31.53 -10.31 -5.35
C ASN A 410 -30.92 -11.11 -6.51
N LYS A 411 -30.11 -12.12 -6.20
CA LYS A 411 -29.52 -13.07 -7.17
C LYS A 411 -30.00 -14.50 -6.96
N SER A 412 -31.13 -14.66 -6.28
CA SER A 412 -31.77 -15.96 -6.07
C SER A 412 -32.02 -16.65 -7.41
N SER A 413 -31.80 -17.95 -7.45
CA SER A 413 -32.03 -18.78 -8.64
C SER A 413 -32.24 -20.22 -8.25
N GLY A 414 -33.08 -20.94 -9.01
CA GLY A 414 -33.34 -22.35 -8.76
C GLY A 414 -33.95 -22.54 -7.37
N THR A 415 -33.35 -23.34 -6.51
CA THR A 415 -33.90 -23.64 -5.18
C THR A 415 -33.29 -22.82 -4.04
N SER A 416 -32.40 -21.87 -4.33
CA SER A 416 -31.62 -21.15 -3.31
C SER A 416 -31.88 -19.65 -3.34
N TYR A 417 -32.04 -19.06 -2.16
CA TYR A 417 -32.06 -17.60 -2.03
C TYR A 417 -30.64 -17.05 -1.97
N THR A 418 -30.43 -15.89 -2.59
CA THR A 418 -29.13 -15.21 -2.67
C THR A 418 -29.36 -13.71 -2.61
N PHE A 419 -29.72 -13.22 -1.42
CA PHE A 419 -29.95 -11.81 -1.14
C PHE A 419 -28.65 -11.10 -0.77
N GLY A 420 -28.44 -9.90 -1.32
CA GLY A 420 -27.32 -9.07 -0.93
C GLY A 420 -27.34 -8.63 0.53
N CYS A 421 -26.16 -8.50 1.15
CA CYS A 421 -26.00 -8.16 2.57
C CYS A 421 -26.76 -6.88 2.96
N GLY A 422 -26.75 -5.86 2.08
CA GLY A 422 -27.48 -4.59 2.26
C GLY A 422 -29.01 -4.72 2.28
N SER A 423 -29.55 -5.91 2.01
CA SER A 423 -30.97 -6.22 2.20
C SER A 423 -31.35 -6.33 3.68
N CYS A 424 -30.37 -6.60 4.56
CA CYS A 424 -30.56 -6.78 6.00
C CYS A 424 -29.64 -5.88 6.84
N HIS A 425 -28.47 -5.54 6.33
CA HIS A 425 -27.50 -4.67 6.97
C HIS A 425 -27.64 -3.22 6.46
N PRO A 426 -27.11 -2.23 7.21
CA PRO A 426 -27.01 -0.87 6.71
C PRO A 426 -26.33 -0.80 5.33
N ASN A 427 -26.68 0.21 4.54
CA ASN A 427 -26.02 0.47 3.26
C ASN A 427 -24.94 1.57 3.37
N SER A 428 -24.69 2.07 4.59
CA SER A 428 -23.71 3.11 4.85
C SER A 428 -22.36 2.51 5.21
N VAL A 429 -21.31 3.06 4.61
CA VAL A 429 -19.91 2.74 4.95
C VAL A 429 -19.54 3.18 6.38
N SER A 430 -20.29 4.12 6.97
CA SER A 430 -20.09 4.56 8.35
C SER A 430 -20.45 3.49 9.38
N SER A 431 -21.31 2.54 9.00
CA SER A 431 -21.72 1.39 9.82
C SER A 431 -20.86 0.14 9.53
N HIS A 432 -19.84 0.27 8.68
CA HIS A 432 -18.93 -0.84 8.38
C HIS A 432 -17.60 -0.61 9.13
N LEU A 433 -17.25 -1.53 10.03
CA LEU A 433 -16.12 -1.46 10.97
C LEU A 433 -16.21 -0.35 12.03
N ASP A 434 -17.40 -0.07 12.56
CA ASP A 434 -17.59 0.74 13.78
C ASP A 434 -17.59 -0.10 15.08
N GLY A 435 -17.41 -1.41 14.95
CA GLY A 435 -17.30 -2.36 16.07
C GLY A 435 -18.62 -2.98 16.50
N ILE A 436 -19.72 -2.69 15.80
CA ILE A 436 -21.03 -3.27 16.05
C ILE A 436 -21.49 -4.00 14.77
N ILE A 437 -22.35 -5.01 14.94
CA ILE A 437 -23.00 -5.71 13.82
C ILE A 437 -24.46 -5.25 13.83
N GLU A 438 -24.80 -4.33 12.94
CA GLU A 438 -26.13 -3.76 12.83
C GLU A 438 -26.99 -4.56 11.87
N VAL A 439 -28.27 -4.63 12.20
CA VAL A 439 -29.32 -5.06 11.28
C VAL A 439 -30.22 -3.86 11.07
N ASP A 440 -30.26 -3.35 9.85
CA ASP A 440 -31.13 -2.26 9.44
C ASP A 440 -32.14 -2.81 8.44
N LEU A 441 -33.39 -2.93 8.91
CA LEU A 441 -34.52 -3.42 8.12
C LEU A 441 -35.48 -2.30 7.75
N VAL A 442 -35.16 -1.05 8.11
CA VAL A 442 -36.02 0.10 7.87
C VAL A 442 -36.12 0.34 6.36
N PRO A 443 -37.31 0.71 5.84
CA PRO A 443 -37.46 1.09 4.44
C PRO A 443 -36.77 2.44 4.14
N ALA A 444 -35.44 2.48 4.11
CA ALA A 444 -34.66 3.69 3.81
C ALA A 444 -34.01 3.60 2.42
N VAL A 445 -34.37 4.57 1.56
CA VAL A 445 -33.74 5.12 0.31
C VAL A 445 -32.89 4.21 -0.60
N ALA A 446 -33.02 2.89 -0.52
CA ALA A 446 -32.35 1.98 -1.43
C ALA A 446 -33.21 1.77 -2.67
N GLY A 447 -32.93 2.53 -3.73
CA GLY A 447 -33.59 2.41 -5.03
C GLY A 447 -33.74 0.94 -5.46
N GLY A 448 -34.98 0.46 -5.50
CA GLY A 448 -35.33 -0.87 -6.04
C GLY A 448 -35.02 -2.10 -5.18
N SER A 449 -34.60 -1.97 -3.92
CA SER A 449 -34.29 -3.15 -3.06
C SER A 449 -35.53 -3.84 -2.47
N LEU A 450 -35.42 -5.14 -2.13
CA LEU A 450 -36.47 -5.87 -1.38
C LEU A 450 -36.75 -5.24 -0.01
N LYS A 451 -35.72 -4.69 0.65
CA LYS A 451 -35.81 -3.97 1.93
C LYS A 451 -36.76 -2.77 1.86
N ALA A 452 -36.84 -2.09 0.71
CA ALA A 452 -37.76 -0.96 0.51
C ALA A 452 -39.24 -1.36 0.55
N LYS A 453 -39.55 -2.66 0.46
CA LYS A 453 -40.93 -3.19 0.55
C LYS A 453 -41.34 -3.58 1.97
N ASN A 454 -40.42 -3.50 2.94
CA ASN A 454 -40.75 -3.71 4.35
C ASN A 454 -41.79 -2.66 4.81
N LEU A 455 -42.59 -3.00 5.81
CA LEU A 455 -43.52 -2.03 6.39
C LEU A 455 -42.79 -1.08 7.34
N SER A 456 -43.45 0.04 7.67
CA SER A 456 -43.00 0.92 8.75
C SER A 456 -42.79 0.15 10.06
N GLY A 457 -41.73 0.48 10.80
CA GLY A 457 -41.34 -0.21 12.03
C GLY A 457 -40.72 -1.59 11.82
N ALA A 458 -40.25 -1.91 10.61
CA ALA A 458 -39.48 -3.11 10.33
C ALA A 458 -38.24 -3.21 11.23
N THR A 459 -38.14 -4.31 11.97
CA THR A 459 -37.13 -4.47 13.01
C THR A 459 -36.84 -5.93 13.32
N ILE A 460 -35.67 -6.18 13.89
CA ILE A 460 -35.32 -7.40 14.59
C ILE A 460 -35.30 -7.13 16.09
N ASN A 461 -36.12 -7.85 16.86
CA ASN A 461 -36.17 -7.62 18.32
C ASN A 461 -35.04 -8.36 19.07
N GLY A 462 -34.95 -8.16 20.39
CA GLY A 462 -33.92 -8.81 21.24
C GLY A 462 -33.95 -10.35 21.23
N SER A 463 -35.06 -10.97 20.87
CA SER A 463 -35.17 -12.42 20.64
C SER A 463 -34.85 -12.83 19.19
N LYS A 464 -34.21 -11.94 18.43
CA LYS A 464 -33.89 -12.08 17.00
C LYS A 464 -35.11 -12.31 16.12
N LYS A 465 -36.31 -11.86 16.54
CA LYS A 465 -37.54 -12.01 15.75
C LYS A 465 -37.71 -10.87 14.76
N CYS A 466 -37.92 -11.23 13.51
CA CYS A 466 -38.17 -10.31 12.40
C CYS A 466 -39.64 -9.87 12.40
N ASN A 467 -39.88 -8.56 12.39
CA ASN A 467 -41.21 -7.96 12.34
C ASN A 467 -41.35 -7.08 11.10
N ASN A 468 -42.53 -7.04 10.49
CA ASN A 468 -42.85 -6.11 9.41
C ASN A 468 -41.95 -6.26 8.16
N ILE A 469 -41.44 -7.48 7.91
CA ILE A 469 -40.52 -7.79 6.82
C ILE A 469 -41.26 -8.33 5.60
N TYR A 470 -40.99 -7.75 4.43
CA TYR A 470 -41.57 -8.14 3.14
C TYR A 470 -41.37 -9.61 2.82
N CYS A 471 -40.13 -10.09 2.96
CA CYS A 471 -39.76 -11.47 2.66
C CYS A 471 -40.52 -12.51 3.51
N HIS A 472 -41.03 -12.12 4.67
CA HIS A 472 -41.75 -12.99 5.62
C HIS A 472 -43.26 -12.68 5.66
N SER A 473 -43.78 -12.09 4.57
CA SER A 473 -45.18 -11.71 4.42
C SER A 473 -45.96 -12.65 3.51
N ASN A 474 -47.25 -12.37 3.32
CA ASN A 474 -48.10 -13.01 2.31
C ASN A 474 -47.79 -12.56 0.86
N GLY A 475 -46.89 -11.59 0.65
CA GLY A 475 -46.51 -11.08 -0.68
C GLY A 475 -47.62 -10.30 -1.41
N TYR A 476 -48.79 -10.12 -0.80
CA TYR A 476 -49.96 -9.49 -1.42
C TYR A 476 -50.04 -8.00 -1.05
N SER A 477 -49.65 -7.12 -1.98
CA SER A 477 -49.49 -5.68 -1.71
C SER A 477 -50.78 -4.97 -1.26
N ALA A 478 -51.94 -5.35 -1.80
CA ALA A 478 -53.22 -4.71 -1.46
C ALA A 478 -53.70 -5.03 -0.03
N ASN A 479 -53.21 -6.13 0.57
CA ASN A 479 -53.49 -6.47 1.95
C ASN A 479 -52.29 -7.19 2.56
N PHE A 480 -51.19 -6.44 2.67
CA PHE A 480 -49.93 -6.96 3.16
C PHE A 480 -50.08 -7.42 4.61
N LYS A 481 -49.71 -8.67 4.89
CA LYS A 481 -49.72 -9.25 6.24
C LYS A 481 -48.42 -9.97 6.51
N CYS A 482 -47.76 -9.58 7.60
CA CYS A 482 -46.65 -10.35 8.16
C CYS A 482 -47.24 -11.60 8.85
N ILE A 483 -46.76 -12.75 8.44
CA ILE A 483 -47.40 -14.05 8.67
C ILE A 483 -47.16 -14.56 10.09
N THR A 484 -45.94 -14.36 10.61
CA THR A 484 -45.48 -14.64 11.99
C THR A 484 -44.12 -13.97 12.22
N THR A 485 -43.78 -13.69 13.49
CA THR A 485 -42.49 -13.12 13.89
C THR A 485 -41.44 -14.22 14.02
N LEU A 486 -40.84 -14.61 12.89
CA LEU A 486 -39.80 -15.64 12.82
C LEU A 486 -38.53 -15.16 13.52
N ALA A 487 -37.98 -15.97 14.41
CA ALA A 487 -36.64 -15.77 14.92
C ALA A 487 -35.60 -16.10 13.83
N TRP A 488 -34.47 -15.41 13.81
CA TRP A 488 -33.36 -15.66 12.89
C TRP A 488 -32.85 -17.11 12.91
N THR A 489 -32.97 -17.77 14.05
CA THR A 489 -32.58 -19.17 14.25
C THR A 489 -33.67 -20.17 13.89
N ASP A 490 -34.88 -19.70 13.58
CA ASP A 490 -35.98 -20.57 13.20
C ASP A 490 -35.62 -21.22 11.87
N LYS A 491 -35.53 -22.54 11.90
CA LYS A 491 -35.50 -23.32 10.68
C LYS A 491 -36.96 -23.55 10.29
N PHE A 492 -37.29 -23.34 9.02
CA PHE A 492 -38.47 -23.95 8.39
C PHE A 492 -38.41 -25.50 8.36
N ILE A 493 -37.45 -26.07 9.08
CA ILE A 493 -37.13 -27.48 9.20
C ILE A 493 -37.22 -27.81 10.69
N ASN A 494 -38.44 -27.91 11.22
CA ASN A 494 -38.67 -28.78 12.36
C ASN A 494 -39.87 -29.65 12.05
N TYR A 495 -39.54 -30.68 11.25
CA TYR A 495 -40.37 -31.75 10.72
C TYR A 495 -40.85 -32.75 11.81
N THR A 496 -40.57 -32.51 13.10
CA THR A 496 -40.77 -33.50 14.18
C THR A 496 -41.75 -33.06 15.28
N ALA A 497 -42.32 -31.85 15.26
CA ALA A 497 -43.29 -31.44 16.28
C ALA A 497 -44.74 -31.72 15.83
N ALA A 498 -45.35 -32.74 16.43
CA ALA A 498 -46.76 -33.13 16.24
C ALA A 498 -47.79 -32.06 16.66
N SER A 499 -47.36 -30.95 17.27
CA SER A 499 -48.23 -29.97 17.94
C SER A 499 -48.72 -28.80 17.07
N LYS A 500 -48.36 -28.72 15.78
CA LYS A 500 -48.94 -27.74 14.84
C LYS A 500 -49.17 -28.39 13.48
N GLY A 501 -50.39 -28.87 13.25
CA GLY A 501 -50.78 -29.80 12.19
C GLY A 501 -50.70 -29.31 10.74
N SER A 502 -49.53 -28.90 10.23
CA SER A 502 -49.26 -28.84 8.79
C SER A 502 -47.75 -28.92 8.49
N LYS A 503 -47.34 -30.03 7.87
CA LYS A 503 -45.96 -30.37 7.47
C LYS A 503 -45.50 -29.62 6.19
N ASP A 504 -45.95 -28.37 5.98
CA ASP A 504 -45.94 -27.69 4.68
C ASP A 504 -45.42 -26.24 4.70
N LYS A 505 -44.37 -25.96 3.89
CA LYS A 505 -43.74 -24.64 3.76
C LYS A 505 -44.67 -23.59 3.16
N CYS A 506 -45.49 -23.95 2.18
CA CYS A 506 -46.43 -23.04 1.52
C CYS A 506 -47.59 -22.69 2.46
N ALA A 507 -48.04 -23.65 3.28
CA ALA A 507 -49.10 -23.44 4.27
C ALA A 507 -48.71 -22.39 5.30
N TRP A 508 -47.43 -22.35 5.64
CA TRP A 508 -46.92 -21.46 6.65
C TRP A 508 -47.19 -20.00 6.30
N CYS A 509 -46.92 -19.60 5.05
CA CYS A 509 -47.05 -18.22 4.56
C CYS A 509 -48.35 -17.94 3.80
N HIS A 510 -48.87 -18.92 3.07
CA HIS A 510 -50.01 -18.74 2.16
C HIS A 510 -51.22 -19.64 2.52
N GLY A 511 -51.15 -20.41 3.61
CA GLY A 511 -52.24 -21.27 4.04
C GLY A 511 -52.61 -22.37 3.04
N ASN A 512 -51.67 -22.73 2.14
CA ASN A 512 -51.83 -23.69 1.05
C ASN A 512 -52.91 -23.33 0.02
N SER A 513 -53.55 -22.19 0.16
CA SER A 513 -54.33 -21.50 -0.83
C SER A 513 -54.54 -20.14 -0.22
N PRO A 514 -54.05 -19.05 -0.81
CA PRO A 514 -54.36 -17.74 -0.27
C PRO A 514 -55.88 -17.58 -0.11
N ASN A 515 -56.27 -16.85 0.92
CA ASN A 515 -57.64 -16.69 1.45
C ASN A 515 -58.19 -17.88 2.25
N SER A 516 -57.40 -18.91 2.57
CA SER A 516 -57.87 -20.01 3.43
C SER A 516 -58.15 -19.59 4.89
N ASN A 517 -57.64 -18.43 5.33
CA ASN A 517 -58.02 -17.78 6.58
C ASN A 517 -57.68 -16.29 6.58
N ALA A 518 -58.19 -15.55 7.57
CA ALA A 518 -58.04 -14.10 7.70
C ALA A 518 -56.58 -13.59 7.86
N THR A 519 -55.63 -14.47 8.15
CA THR A 519 -54.20 -14.12 8.30
C THR A 519 -53.34 -14.53 7.10
N ARG A 520 -53.95 -15.18 6.10
CA ARG A 520 -53.30 -15.73 4.90
C ARG A 520 -54.02 -15.24 3.64
N ILE A 521 -54.23 -13.92 3.56
CA ILE A 521 -55.00 -13.27 2.50
C ILE A 521 -54.15 -13.18 1.21
N GLY A 522 -54.76 -13.51 0.08
CA GLY A 522 -54.24 -13.23 -1.27
C GLY A 522 -55.29 -12.51 -2.12
N SER A 523 -55.11 -12.53 -3.45
CA SER A 523 -56.06 -11.90 -4.37
C SER A 523 -57.42 -12.64 -4.38
N PRO A 524 -58.53 -11.96 -4.71
CA PRO A 524 -59.85 -12.58 -4.88
C PRO A 524 -59.86 -13.78 -5.85
N ALA A 525 -58.98 -13.77 -6.85
CA ALA A 525 -58.84 -14.86 -7.81
C ALA A 525 -58.52 -16.22 -7.18
N HIS A 526 -57.83 -16.28 -6.02
CA HIS A 526 -57.52 -17.55 -5.36
C HIS A 526 -58.80 -18.27 -4.91
N THR A 527 -59.74 -17.55 -4.29
CA THR A 527 -61.00 -18.12 -3.79
C THR A 527 -61.84 -18.75 -4.90
N ALA A 528 -61.79 -18.17 -6.10
CA ALA A 528 -62.52 -18.68 -7.26
C ALA A 528 -61.90 -19.93 -7.90
N HIS A 529 -60.62 -20.23 -7.62
CA HIS A 529 -59.85 -21.24 -8.35
C HIS A 529 -59.16 -22.29 -7.44
N VAL A 530 -59.63 -22.46 -6.19
CA VAL A 530 -58.96 -23.32 -5.18
C VAL A 530 -58.89 -24.81 -5.55
N VAL A 531 -59.82 -25.32 -6.36
CA VAL A 531 -59.89 -26.75 -6.74
C VAL A 531 -59.92 -26.94 -8.26
N GLY A 532 -60.71 -26.13 -8.97
CA GLY A 532 -60.88 -26.25 -10.41
C GLY A 532 -62.21 -25.63 -10.86
N ILE A 533 -62.43 -25.59 -12.16
CA ILE A 533 -63.69 -25.08 -12.72
C ILE A 533 -64.75 -26.17 -12.61
N HIS A 534 -65.86 -25.88 -11.93
CA HIS A 534 -66.97 -26.83 -11.71
C HIS A 534 -66.49 -28.12 -11.03
N PHE A 535 -65.78 -28.04 -9.91
CA PHE A 535 -65.21 -29.22 -9.25
C PHE A 535 -66.22 -30.05 -8.44
N ASP A 536 -67.41 -29.50 -8.21
CA ASP A 536 -68.55 -30.09 -7.53
C ASP A 536 -69.84 -29.87 -8.34
N ASP A 537 -70.94 -30.50 -7.90
CA ASP A 537 -72.29 -30.32 -8.46
C ASP A 537 -72.45 -30.56 -9.98
N ILE A 538 -71.57 -31.37 -10.56
CA ILE A 538 -71.66 -31.76 -11.98
C ILE A 538 -72.65 -32.92 -12.17
N PHE A 539 -73.57 -32.79 -13.11
CA PHE A 539 -74.45 -33.88 -13.55
C PHE A 539 -73.68 -35.02 -14.25
N ASN A 540 -74.00 -36.27 -13.93
CA ASN A 540 -73.32 -37.46 -14.44
C ASN A 540 -73.78 -37.91 -15.84
N GLY A 541 -74.76 -37.22 -16.43
CA GLY A 541 -75.33 -37.54 -17.74
C GLY A 541 -76.50 -38.53 -17.71
N VAL A 542 -76.93 -39.00 -16.52
CA VAL A 542 -78.02 -39.97 -16.37
C VAL A 542 -79.07 -39.50 -15.35
N SER A 543 -78.72 -39.40 -14.06
CA SER A 543 -79.69 -39.06 -12.99
C SER A 543 -79.08 -38.59 -11.67
N LYS A 544 -77.75 -38.52 -11.54
CA LYS A 544 -77.06 -38.19 -10.29
C LYS A 544 -75.91 -37.22 -10.51
N LYS A 545 -75.34 -36.70 -9.42
CA LYS A 545 -74.10 -35.92 -9.45
C LYS A 545 -72.89 -36.85 -9.66
N LEU A 546 -71.86 -36.37 -10.33
CA LEU A 546 -70.55 -37.03 -10.35
C LEU A 546 -69.97 -37.02 -8.93
N PRO A 547 -69.22 -38.06 -8.53
CA PRO A 547 -68.41 -38.01 -7.31
C PRO A 547 -67.48 -36.81 -7.38
N ILE A 548 -67.35 -36.05 -6.29
CA ILE A 548 -66.47 -34.87 -6.24
C ILE A 548 -65.02 -35.30 -6.49
N SER A 549 -64.54 -36.35 -5.80
CA SER A 549 -63.18 -36.91 -5.92
C SER A 549 -63.19 -38.44 -5.99
N GLY A 550 -62.03 -39.03 -6.32
CA GLY A 550 -61.78 -40.47 -6.28
C GLY A 550 -60.40 -40.85 -6.84
N PRO A 551 -59.97 -42.11 -6.69
CA PRO A 551 -58.74 -42.61 -7.33
C PRO A 551 -58.82 -42.48 -8.86
N ALA A 552 -57.70 -42.61 -9.58
CA ALA A 552 -57.63 -42.41 -11.04
C ALA A 552 -58.62 -43.29 -11.87
N SER A 553 -59.09 -44.39 -11.27
CA SER A 553 -60.11 -45.29 -11.80
C SER A 553 -61.54 -44.76 -11.67
N VAL A 554 -61.82 -43.85 -10.74
CA VAL A 554 -63.12 -43.22 -10.54
C VAL A 554 -63.28 -42.04 -11.49
N ASN A 555 -64.44 -41.96 -12.13
CA ASN A 555 -64.80 -40.83 -12.97
C ASN A 555 -65.40 -39.72 -12.10
N ALA A 556 -64.51 -38.95 -11.47
CA ALA A 556 -64.84 -37.86 -10.57
C ALA A 556 -64.88 -36.50 -11.27
N ALA A 557 -65.47 -35.52 -10.59
CA ALA A 557 -65.57 -34.13 -10.99
C ALA A 557 -64.21 -33.40 -10.98
N HIS A 558 -63.21 -33.86 -10.20
CA HIS A 558 -61.82 -33.39 -10.28
C HIS A 558 -60.80 -34.53 -10.05
N GLY A 559 -59.50 -34.23 -10.20
CA GLY A 559 -58.41 -35.16 -9.85
C GLY A 559 -57.96 -36.11 -10.96
N LYS A 560 -58.41 -35.91 -12.20
CA LYS A 560 -58.00 -36.69 -13.38
C LYS A 560 -57.62 -35.74 -14.51
N ASP A 561 -56.35 -35.34 -14.57
CA ASP A 561 -55.83 -34.25 -15.41
C ASP A 561 -56.27 -34.29 -16.89
N SER A 562 -56.41 -35.49 -17.45
CA SER A 562 -56.84 -35.69 -18.84
C SER A 562 -58.33 -35.45 -19.12
N ARG A 563 -59.15 -35.24 -18.08
CA ARG A 563 -60.61 -35.15 -18.20
C ARG A 563 -61.24 -34.09 -17.30
N SER A 564 -60.67 -33.87 -16.13
CA SER A 564 -61.01 -32.77 -15.24
C SER A 564 -59.74 -32.30 -14.52
N THR A 565 -59.23 -31.17 -14.98
CA THR A 565 -57.97 -30.60 -14.51
C THR A 565 -58.19 -29.91 -13.18
N THR A 566 -57.45 -30.35 -12.15
CA THR A 566 -57.39 -29.64 -10.88
C THR A 566 -56.55 -28.38 -11.07
N ILE A 567 -57.09 -27.22 -10.70
CA ILE A 567 -56.33 -25.96 -10.70
C ILE A 567 -55.55 -25.89 -9.38
N ASN A 568 -54.24 -25.71 -9.49
CA ASN A 568 -53.35 -25.52 -8.35
C ASN A 568 -52.28 -24.47 -8.71
N CYS A 569 -51.46 -24.06 -7.75
CA CYS A 569 -50.47 -23.00 -7.91
C CYS A 569 -49.56 -23.20 -9.13
N ASN A 570 -49.17 -24.44 -9.47
CA ASN A 570 -48.35 -24.74 -10.64
C ASN A 570 -49.01 -24.42 -11.99
N ILE A 571 -50.33 -24.21 -12.03
CA ILE A 571 -51.04 -23.80 -13.24
C ILE A 571 -50.88 -22.30 -13.51
N CYS A 572 -50.86 -21.46 -12.48
CA CYS A 572 -50.80 -20.00 -12.60
C CYS A 572 -49.42 -19.41 -12.25
N HIS A 573 -48.60 -20.14 -11.48
CA HIS A 573 -47.27 -19.77 -11.03
C HIS A 573 -46.23 -20.81 -11.49
N ALA A 574 -46.37 -21.31 -12.72
CA ALA A 574 -45.56 -22.39 -13.29
C ALA A 574 -44.06 -22.05 -13.34
N ALA A 575 -43.69 -20.77 -13.41
CA ALA A 575 -42.31 -20.32 -13.33
C ALA A 575 -41.74 -20.40 -11.90
N THR A 576 -42.57 -20.22 -10.88
CA THR A 576 -42.19 -20.24 -9.46
C THR A 576 -42.22 -21.66 -8.89
N MET A 577 -43.21 -22.46 -9.31
CA MET A 577 -43.38 -23.84 -8.86
C MET A 577 -44.04 -24.72 -9.91
N THR A 578 -43.66 -25.99 -9.95
CA THR A 578 -44.15 -26.96 -10.96
C THR A 578 -45.01 -28.08 -10.36
N THR A 579 -45.09 -28.20 -9.04
CA THR A 579 -45.77 -29.33 -8.39
C THR A 579 -47.27 -29.07 -8.22
N SER A 580 -48.09 -30.06 -8.57
CA SER A 580 -49.57 -30.01 -8.48
C SER A 580 -50.14 -30.44 -7.13
N ALA A 581 -49.32 -30.49 -6.07
CA ALA A 581 -49.72 -30.96 -4.74
C ALA A 581 -50.28 -29.82 -3.86
N ASN A 582 -51.49 -30.01 -3.30
CA ASN A 582 -52.12 -29.08 -2.34
C ASN A 582 -53.22 -29.80 -1.52
N ASP A 583 -52.87 -30.89 -0.84
CA ASP A 583 -53.84 -31.75 -0.15
C ASP A 583 -54.25 -31.26 1.25
N LYS A 584 -53.71 -30.10 1.70
CA LYS A 584 -53.89 -29.58 3.08
C LYS A 584 -54.51 -28.19 3.17
N ASN A 585 -55.03 -27.62 2.07
CA ASN A 585 -55.87 -26.42 2.20
C ASN A 585 -57.24 -26.79 2.82
N THR A 586 -58.00 -25.78 3.27
CA THR A 586 -59.32 -25.96 3.92
C THR A 586 -60.34 -26.69 3.05
N ASN A 587 -60.24 -26.57 1.72
CA ASN A 587 -61.17 -27.18 0.77
C ASN A 587 -60.78 -28.62 0.40
N CYS A 588 -59.49 -28.96 0.45
CA CYS A 588 -58.97 -30.28 0.11
C CYS A 588 -58.94 -31.22 1.32
N VAL A 589 -58.65 -30.71 2.53
CA VAL A 589 -58.39 -31.53 3.72
C VAL A 589 -59.60 -32.38 4.15
N GLY A 590 -60.82 -31.89 3.94
CA GLY A 590 -62.05 -32.62 4.28
C GLY A 590 -62.30 -33.85 3.40
N CYS A 591 -61.80 -33.85 2.16
CA CYS A 591 -62.01 -34.94 1.19
C CYS A 591 -60.75 -35.78 0.94
N HIS A 592 -59.57 -35.32 1.38
CA HIS A 592 -58.28 -35.98 1.20
C HIS A 592 -57.64 -36.36 2.55
N VAL A 593 -58.40 -37.08 3.38
CA VAL A 593 -57.89 -37.63 4.65
C VAL A 593 -56.99 -38.85 4.39
N GLY A 594 -55.80 -38.88 4.99
CA GLY A 594 -55.00 -40.12 5.14
C GLY A 594 -53.96 -40.48 4.06
N SER A 595 -53.79 -39.72 2.96
CA SER A 595 -52.74 -40.03 1.97
C SER A 595 -51.64 -38.97 1.98
N TYR A 596 -50.43 -39.39 2.35
CA TYR A 596 -49.12 -38.71 2.35
C TYR A 596 -49.11 -37.19 2.13
N ALA A 597 -48.58 -36.46 3.12
CA ALA A 597 -48.18 -35.06 2.92
C ALA A 597 -47.27 -35.00 1.69
N LYS A 598 -47.76 -34.43 0.59
CA LYS A 598 -46.99 -34.28 -0.64
C LYS A 598 -46.03 -33.11 -0.46
N ASN A 599 -45.01 -33.33 0.38
CA ASN A 599 -44.05 -32.34 0.81
C ASN A 599 -42.60 -32.79 0.58
N PRO A 600 -42.15 -32.93 -0.67
CA PRO A 600 -40.73 -32.86 -0.89
C PRO A 600 -40.30 -31.40 -0.87
N VAL A 601 -39.11 -31.18 -0.30
CA VAL A 601 -38.42 -29.92 -0.06
C VAL A 601 -38.20 -29.08 -1.36
N SER A 602 -38.61 -29.58 -2.53
CA SER A 602 -38.39 -29.12 -3.91
C SER A 602 -39.57 -28.35 -4.55
N LEU A 603 -40.50 -27.79 -3.77
CA LEU A 603 -41.74 -27.18 -4.32
C LEU A 603 -41.52 -25.86 -5.06
N ILE A 604 -40.53 -25.04 -4.67
CA ILE A 604 -40.16 -23.82 -5.40
C ILE A 604 -39.10 -24.21 -6.42
N SER A 605 -39.44 -24.15 -7.71
CA SER A 605 -38.54 -24.48 -8.81
C SER A 605 -37.58 -23.34 -9.14
N ASP A 606 -38.02 -22.10 -8.91
CA ASP A 606 -37.18 -20.91 -9.09
C ASP A 606 -37.47 -19.82 -8.04
N THR A 607 -36.56 -19.67 -7.09
CA THR A 607 -36.56 -18.64 -6.05
C THR A 607 -36.43 -17.23 -6.62
N SER A 608 -35.92 -17.08 -7.85
CA SER A 608 -35.89 -15.79 -8.57
C SER A 608 -37.29 -15.23 -8.85
N LYS A 609 -38.31 -16.11 -8.84
CA LYS A 609 -39.72 -15.82 -9.12
C LYS A 609 -40.63 -15.91 -7.89
N HIS A 610 -40.05 -16.09 -6.71
CA HIS A 610 -40.81 -16.22 -5.47
C HIS A 610 -40.72 -14.95 -4.61
N VAL A 611 -39.56 -14.65 -4.04
CA VAL A 611 -39.33 -13.45 -3.22
C VAL A 611 -38.46 -12.48 -4.01
N ASN A 612 -39.07 -11.73 -4.92
CA ASN A 612 -38.36 -10.81 -5.83
C ASN A 612 -38.98 -9.40 -5.91
N GLY A 613 -40.06 -9.15 -5.17
CA GLY A 613 -40.71 -7.84 -5.12
C GLY A 613 -41.86 -7.67 -6.11
N THR A 614 -42.13 -8.66 -6.96
CA THR A 614 -43.22 -8.67 -7.95
C THR A 614 -44.17 -9.85 -7.71
N VAL A 615 -45.35 -9.80 -8.32
CA VAL A 615 -46.27 -10.93 -8.37
C VAL A 615 -46.08 -11.61 -9.73
N ASP A 616 -45.30 -12.70 -9.74
CA ASP A 616 -45.00 -13.45 -10.96
C ASP A 616 -46.10 -14.47 -11.27
N VAL A 617 -46.94 -14.14 -12.25
CA VAL A 617 -47.93 -15.08 -12.82
C VAL A 617 -47.40 -15.57 -14.16
N ALA A 618 -47.22 -16.88 -14.26
CA ALA A 618 -46.79 -17.57 -15.46
C ALA A 618 -47.59 -18.86 -15.60
N PHE A 619 -48.40 -18.95 -16.65
CA PHE A 619 -49.27 -20.10 -16.83
C PHE A 619 -48.52 -21.33 -17.34
N ALA A 620 -48.93 -22.51 -16.87
CA ALA A 620 -48.42 -23.77 -17.38
C ALA A 620 -48.78 -23.97 -18.87
N ALA A 621 -47.89 -24.63 -19.61
CA ALA A 621 -48.12 -25.04 -21.00
C ALA A 621 -49.05 -26.27 -21.08
N GLN A 622 -50.24 -26.18 -20.47
CA GLN A 622 -51.22 -27.26 -20.38
C GLN A 622 -52.60 -26.79 -20.85
N LYS A 623 -53.38 -27.72 -21.41
CA LYS A 623 -54.81 -27.54 -21.67
C LYS A 623 -55.63 -27.85 -20.44
N ILE A 624 -56.68 -27.08 -20.18
CA ILE A 624 -57.60 -27.32 -19.07
C ILE A 624 -58.78 -28.14 -19.57
N SER A 625 -59.15 -29.16 -18.80
CA SER A 625 -60.29 -30.03 -19.08
C SER A 625 -61.34 -29.91 -17.99
N THR A 626 -62.63 -29.98 -18.36
CA THR A 626 -63.75 -29.95 -17.42
C THR A 626 -64.84 -30.94 -17.80
N LYS A 627 -65.47 -31.51 -16.77
CA LYS A 627 -66.64 -32.38 -16.88
C LYS A 627 -67.97 -31.62 -16.85
N ALA A 628 -67.96 -30.31 -16.61
CA ALA A 628 -69.16 -29.50 -16.50
C ALA A 628 -70.11 -29.66 -17.69
N GLN A 629 -71.39 -29.87 -17.43
CA GLN A 629 -72.37 -30.05 -18.50
C GLN A 629 -72.97 -28.70 -18.91
N VAL A 630 -72.82 -28.34 -20.18
CA VAL A 630 -73.50 -27.20 -20.80
C VAL A 630 -74.28 -27.72 -22.01
N VAL A 631 -75.54 -27.30 -22.15
CA VAL A 631 -76.39 -27.65 -23.30
C VAL A 631 -75.72 -27.24 -24.61
N ASN A 632 -75.92 -28.01 -25.69
CA ASN A 632 -75.24 -27.79 -26.97
C ASN A 632 -75.43 -26.37 -27.54
N SER A 633 -76.64 -25.82 -27.44
CA SER A 633 -76.98 -24.48 -27.92
C SER A 633 -76.13 -23.39 -27.24
N SER A 634 -75.98 -23.47 -25.91
CA SER A 634 -75.12 -22.56 -25.16
C SER A 634 -73.64 -22.88 -25.39
N PHE A 635 -73.26 -24.14 -25.61
CA PHE A 635 -71.88 -24.54 -25.84
C PHE A 635 -71.27 -23.96 -27.13
N ALA A 636 -72.06 -23.87 -28.21
CA ALA A 636 -71.61 -23.30 -29.48
C ALA A 636 -71.04 -21.88 -29.36
N ALA A 637 -71.56 -21.06 -28.44
CA ALA A 637 -71.04 -19.72 -28.18
C ALA A 637 -69.62 -19.74 -27.58
N TYR A 638 -69.26 -20.81 -26.86
CA TYR A 638 -67.94 -20.96 -26.22
C TYR A 638 -66.93 -21.72 -27.11
N THR A 639 -67.35 -22.24 -28.26
CA THR A 639 -66.46 -22.90 -29.25
C THR A 639 -66.16 -22.06 -30.48
N ALA A 640 -66.79 -20.89 -30.66
CA ALA A 640 -66.60 -20.08 -31.85
C ALA A 640 -65.20 -19.43 -31.93
N ASN A 641 -64.61 -19.06 -30.79
CA ASN A 641 -63.31 -18.39 -30.76
C ASN A 641 -62.12 -19.39 -30.75
N SER A 642 -60.95 -18.92 -31.18
CA SER A 642 -59.67 -19.64 -31.10
C SER A 642 -59.26 -19.93 -29.65
N SER A 643 -59.61 -19.05 -28.71
CA SER A 643 -59.49 -19.26 -27.25
C SER A 643 -60.66 -20.03 -26.62
N GLY A 644 -61.52 -20.64 -27.42
CA GLY A 644 -62.69 -21.37 -26.94
C GLY A 644 -62.40 -22.80 -26.45
N TRP A 645 -63.48 -23.55 -26.27
CA TRP A 645 -63.44 -24.95 -25.83
C TRP A 645 -63.67 -25.92 -27.00
N THR A 646 -63.18 -27.15 -26.84
CA THR A 646 -63.41 -28.29 -27.71
C THR A 646 -64.15 -29.36 -26.93
N ARG A 647 -65.31 -29.79 -27.43
CA ARG A 647 -66.05 -30.91 -26.87
C ARG A 647 -65.44 -32.23 -27.27
N ARG A 648 -65.19 -33.08 -26.27
CA ARG A 648 -64.74 -34.47 -26.41
C ARG A 648 -65.86 -35.37 -25.92
N SER A 649 -66.97 -35.46 -26.67
CA SER A 649 -68.17 -36.21 -26.26
C SER A 649 -68.40 -37.52 -27.03
N ASN A 650 -67.41 -38.00 -27.78
CA ASN A 650 -67.56 -39.13 -28.70
C ASN A 650 -68.79 -38.96 -29.61
N ALA A 651 -68.96 -37.76 -30.18
CA ALA A 651 -70.08 -37.38 -31.06
C ALA A 651 -71.48 -37.34 -30.41
N MET A 652 -71.58 -37.37 -29.06
CA MET A 652 -72.87 -37.22 -28.37
C MET A 652 -73.22 -35.77 -28.04
N SER A 653 -74.51 -35.47 -27.96
CA SER A 653 -75.04 -34.14 -27.60
C SER A 653 -74.81 -33.74 -26.14
N PHE A 654 -74.49 -34.70 -25.28
CA PHE A 654 -74.18 -34.50 -23.87
C PHE A 654 -72.91 -35.27 -23.50
N LYS A 655 -72.24 -34.88 -22.41
CA LYS A 655 -71.09 -35.62 -21.90
C LYS A 655 -71.60 -36.89 -21.24
N THR A 656 -71.15 -38.04 -21.73
CA THR A 656 -71.37 -39.32 -21.07
C THR A 656 -70.53 -39.46 -19.80
N TYR A 657 -71.03 -40.28 -18.87
CA TYR A 657 -70.35 -40.61 -17.63
C TYR A 657 -68.88 -41.01 -17.87
N THR A 658 -68.61 -42.07 -18.62
CA THR A 658 -67.30 -42.76 -18.56
C THR A 658 -66.12 -42.09 -19.27
N SER A 659 -66.33 -41.23 -20.27
CA SER A 659 -65.22 -40.78 -21.14
C SER A 659 -65.30 -39.34 -21.65
N SER A 660 -66.46 -38.69 -21.60
CA SER A 660 -66.65 -37.38 -22.24
C SER A 660 -66.19 -36.20 -21.39
N TYR A 661 -65.60 -35.15 -21.98
CA TYR A 661 -65.18 -33.91 -21.30
C TYR A 661 -65.11 -32.75 -22.31
N ASP A 662 -64.96 -31.52 -21.84
CA ASP A 662 -64.57 -30.39 -22.70
C ASP A 662 -63.14 -30.00 -22.34
N THR A 663 -62.36 -29.55 -23.32
CA THR A 663 -60.98 -29.13 -23.13
C THR A 663 -60.71 -27.81 -23.84
N THR A 664 -59.82 -26.97 -23.32
CA THR A 664 -59.45 -25.73 -24.01
C THR A 664 -58.78 -26.02 -25.35
N LYS A 665 -59.05 -25.18 -26.37
CA LYS A 665 -58.45 -25.33 -27.70
C LYS A 665 -56.94 -25.13 -27.68
N ASN A 666 -56.48 -24.14 -26.92
CA ASN A 666 -55.07 -23.78 -26.74
C ASN A 666 -54.58 -24.14 -25.33
N THR A 667 -53.26 -24.22 -25.17
CA THR A 667 -52.64 -24.24 -23.84
C THR A 667 -52.77 -22.88 -23.17
N LEU A 668 -52.76 -22.83 -21.84
CA LEU A 668 -52.83 -21.56 -21.12
C LEU A 668 -51.63 -20.65 -21.41
N ALA A 669 -50.43 -21.23 -21.62
CA ALA A 669 -49.23 -20.48 -21.99
C ALA A 669 -49.36 -19.77 -23.35
N SER A 670 -50.02 -20.40 -24.33
CA SER A 670 -50.23 -19.84 -25.68
C SER A 670 -51.22 -18.66 -25.70
N ALA A 671 -52.01 -18.52 -24.64
CA ALA A 671 -53.10 -17.56 -24.55
C ALA A 671 -52.83 -16.44 -23.54
N ALA A 672 -51.68 -16.46 -22.85
CA ALA A 672 -51.38 -15.51 -21.79
C ALA A 672 -50.63 -14.28 -22.33
N SER A 673 -51.25 -13.10 -22.20
CA SER A 673 -50.51 -11.82 -22.19
C SER A 673 -49.78 -11.72 -20.86
N PRO A 674 -48.62 -11.04 -20.76
CA PRO A 674 -47.96 -10.81 -19.48
C PRO A 674 -48.95 -10.23 -18.47
N TYR A 675 -48.86 -10.74 -17.24
CA TYR A 675 -49.64 -10.24 -16.11
C TYR A 675 -49.50 -8.72 -16.01
N THR A 676 -50.61 -8.04 -16.20
CA THR A 676 -50.78 -6.68 -15.70
C THR A 676 -52.13 -6.62 -14.99
N PRO A 677 -52.25 -5.90 -13.87
CA PRO A 677 -53.53 -5.68 -13.20
C PRO A 677 -54.62 -5.15 -14.15
N ALA A 678 -54.22 -4.45 -15.23
CA ALA A 678 -55.10 -3.84 -16.22
C ALA A 678 -55.58 -4.80 -17.34
N ALA A 679 -54.75 -5.76 -17.80
CA ALA A 679 -55.05 -6.60 -18.95
C ALA A 679 -56.04 -7.76 -18.66
N GLY A 680 -56.24 -8.12 -17.39
CA GLY A 680 -57.16 -9.18 -16.98
C GLY A 680 -56.84 -10.56 -17.58
N CYS A 681 -57.86 -11.40 -17.75
CA CYS A 681 -57.79 -12.79 -18.22
C CYS A 681 -58.50 -13.01 -19.57
N LEU A 682 -58.74 -11.96 -20.36
CA LEU A 682 -59.58 -11.98 -21.56
C LEU A 682 -59.14 -13.00 -22.62
N ASN A 683 -57.83 -13.25 -22.72
CA ASN A 683 -57.24 -14.19 -23.65
C ASN A 683 -57.07 -15.60 -23.07
N ILE A 684 -57.32 -15.79 -21.77
CA ILE A 684 -57.26 -17.09 -21.12
C ILE A 684 -58.49 -17.92 -21.51
N ALA A 685 -58.24 -19.11 -22.04
CA ALA A 685 -59.29 -19.97 -22.62
C ALA A 685 -60.42 -20.33 -21.63
N CYS A 686 -60.17 -20.24 -20.33
CA CYS A 686 -61.15 -20.49 -19.27
C CYS A 686 -62.33 -19.50 -19.30
N HIS A 687 -62.12 -18.25 -19.68
CA HIS A 687 -63.16 -17.22 -19.67
C HIS A 687 -63.85 -17.02 -21.04
N ALA A 688 -63.51 -17.83 -22.04
CA ALA A 688 -64.16 -17.81 -23.36
C ALA A 688 -64.34 -16.40 -23.96
N SER A 689 -63.32 -15.56 -23.82
CA SER A 689 -63.30 -14.16 -24.29
C SER A 689 -64.26 -13.21 -23.58
N ILE A 690 -64.72 -13.56 -22.38
CA ILE A 690 -65.37 -12.65 -21.44
C ILE A 690 -64.29 -11.91 -20.66
N SER A 691 -64.39 -10.59 -20.55
CA SER A 691 -63.42 -9.77 -19.82
C SER A 691 -63.59 -9.94 -18.31
N VAL A 692 -62.60 -10.56 -17.66
CA VAL A 692 -62.51 -10.71 -16.20
C VAL A 692 -61.13 -10.24 -15.75
N LYS A 693 -61.04 -9.42 -14.70
CA LYS A 693 -59.78 -8.95 -14.12
C LYS A 693 -59.37 -9.80 -12.91
N TRP A 694 -58.07 -9.79 -12.60
CA TRP A 694 -57.50 -10.51 -11.45
C TRP A 694 -58.04 -10.05 -10.08
N THR A 695 -58.59 -8.85 -10.02
CA THR A 695 -59.21 -8.25 -8.83
C THR A 695 -60.71 -8.50 -8.75
N ASP A 696 -61.33 -9.03 -9.80
CA ASP A 696 -62.77 -9.24 -9.85
C ASP A 696 -63.15 -10.47 -9.02
N THR A 697 -64.31 -10.41 -8.38
CA THR A 697 -64.95 -11.59 -7.81
C THR A 697 -65.60 -12.38 -8.95
N VAL A 698 -65.13 -13.61 -9.18
CA VAL A 698 -65.67 -14.49 -10.23
C VAL A 698 -67.01 -15.07 -9.78
N SER A 699 -68.00 -15.03 -10.66
CA SER A 699 -69.32 -15.67 -10.48
C SER A 699 -69.69 -16.47 -11.73
N CYS A 700 -70.84 -17.16 -11.72
CA CYS A 700 -71.30 -17.92 -12.89
C CYS A 700 -71.40 -17.07 -14.16
N SER A 701 -71.77 -15.78 -14.04
CA SER A 701 -71.88 -14.86 -15.18
C SER A 701 -70.53 -14.40 -15.73
N SER A 702 -69.45 -14.56 -14.96
CA SER A 702 -68.08 -14.26 -15.40
C SER A 702 -67.57 -15.24 -16.47
N CYS A 703 -68.21 -16.40 -16.61
CA CYS A 703 -67.89 -17.39 -17.64
C CYS A 703 -69.08 -17.73 -18.53
N HIS A 704 -70.31 -17.49 -18.06
CA HIS A 704 -71.50 -17.86 -18.80
C HIS A 704 -72.44 -16.68 -19.02
N THR A 705 -72.52 -16.22 -20.27
CA THR A 705 -73.41 -15.11 -20.68
C THR A 705 -74.80 -15.56 -21.11
N ARG A 706 -75.04 -16.88 -21.19
CA ARG A 706 -76.27 -17.50 -21.74
C ARG A 706 -76.74 -18.72 -20.93
N LEU A 707 -76.76 -18.62 -19.59
CA LEU A 707 -77.37 -19.64 -18.70
C LEU A 707 -78.89 -19.49 -18.53
N LYS A 708 -79.52 -18.60 -19.29
CA LYS A 708 -80.97 -18.45 -19.30
C LYS A 708 -81.61 -19.45 -20.24
#